data_AF-A0A3Q1BG37-F1
#
_entry.id   AF-A0A3Q1BG37-F1
#
_cell.length_a   1.000
_cell.length_b   1.000
_cell.length_c   1.000
_cell.angle_alpha   90.00
_cell.angle_beta   90.00
_cell.angle_gamma   90.00
#
_symmetry.space_group_name_H-M   'P 1'
#
loop_
_entity.id
_entity.type
_entity.pdbx_description
1 polymer ?
#
loop_
_entity_poly.entity_id
_entity_poly.type
_entity_poly.pdbx_seq_one_letter_code
_entity_poly.pdbx_strand_id
1 'polypeptide(L)'
;MGAIFNLLEQFRLESYYSQFVQLGVKDERDFLDGVTDEDLNQLGFSHVEKNRFSAMKTFVQRLGAPKGQTVTPLQKSAESFSLRYTYPKCPEPKHINDVDPAQNTVEDLMLRICHCEKAGNTKGVCLYTVDGMPLTDDPFFNTWSLRERHIENGAVIYAVFTPKENLVEAPPMPERDPETFGVDVIRCHIMLKGDFEVMVDLESDTMASLRLKLSNASGIPAHVLHHIGEYSGGDTLQKCGISEGSTVPYALSSFPGETPHDETYYIDDVMPSVQQTKKGMSVFFSSLHAIHHHPGSIQGKLIAYIRKLTGCNPLAQSLHQLFCRNEKMTRNQKIAVVEGLYVLFRELLPQQGSRRGEKVIEDQDVFENSLFCWAHLMYKIKKWRTEPEVYAPINLLSGDGNHFCEPVRVPGVPGVFERAHVLQRIKDGDKIPNCTAEPLQENSLQRATDIEKILLSLPRFTRAYPLWIHHNKTSGQNFQINIQRTFGSMVEGLKSFDRLNVAPPLHLKNLGYTGSSLVFLSEDNLGIYLYKDKCAADMIVVHDCLDGKIKKLDVNILAAMTGDRTDDQSFVTSRTPKEAIVVLIDTSSSMEEECYENAEIRKINTVKELFDNFATRSMAYDFHHVIGLVKFDSMVKTLHTFTENLENFKVHIRNLEASGCTLLYDALRRGVSELEKVKTRFPDCRLRIICLTDGNDSGSSIEPAAVTGKLLKSDIIVDSILLGKVENNMLHGISNATGGCCFKPQTTKDGVKLFEIETVLSLEQRKPKNKLDPSSISESTLTGMFATHGYDEYPETSLPSQINSKVTMTESALKKKIRESKGGSFMEKDKRILEELKSLHCDPHPFCRVFPAESDFTFWKILMQGPPDTPYERGVFELYCQFGSDYPVRPPVVRFVTPVYHCNVNSVGRICHNIFDRNYNAHITMREVLDAVFGLLIIPEPKDPLDSILAEEFLTSHEAYEQEARKHTEENAGKYLDDMEKKLVEPVPQFIPQHLLCPLTKKILVDPVKTVYGTVYERKSIEEHLKRHQYDPMAGPGHELQMSDLTADRDMKKMVMDYRSRQIQ
;
A
#
# COMPACT_ATOMS: atom_id res chain seq x y z
N MET A 1 -41.49 -1.23 47.98
CA MET A 1 -41.69 0.19 47.62
C MET A 1 -41.10 0.53 46.25
N GLY A 2 -39.80 0.39 45.99
CA GLY A 2 -39.24 0.64 44.65
C GLY A 2 -39.85 -0.21 43.51
N ALA A 3 -40.17 -1.48 43.78
CA ALA A 3 -40.82 -2.36 42.80
C ALA A 3 -42.23 -1.89 42.38
N ILE A 4 -43.04 -1.41 43.34
CA ILE A 4 -44.38 -0.86 43.06
C ILE A 4 -44.28 0.43 42.24
N PHE A 5 -43.33 1.31 42.60
CA PHE A 5 -43.14 2.56 41.86
C PHE A 5 -42.74 2.27 40.40
N ASN A 6 -41.76 1.39 40.19
CA ASN A 6 -41.31 0.99 38.85
C ASN A 6 -42.42 0.28 38.05
N LEU A 7 -43.26 -0.53 38.71
CA LEU A 7 -44.40 -1.18 38.08
C LEU A 7 -45.45 -0.15 37.65
N LEU A 8 -45.80 0.80 38.52
CA LEU A 8 -46.74 1.86 38.17
C LEU A 8 -46.19 2.77 37.07
N GLU A 9 -44.89 3.09 37.10
CA GLU A 9 -44.19 3.87 36.07
C GLU A 9 -44.23 3.16 34.71
N GLN A 10 -44.04 1.83 34.68
CA GLN A 10 -44.15 1.02 33.46
C GLN A 10 -45.52 1.15 32.78
N PHE A 11 -46.58 1.33 33.55
CA PHE A 11 -47.95 1.48 33.04
C PHE A 11 -48.46 2.93 33.07
N ARG A 12 -47.58 3.90 33.36
CA ARG A 12 -47.87 5.34 33.43
C ARG A 12 -48.95 5.70 34.46
N LEU A 13 -48.83 5.16 35.66
CA LEU A 13 -49.72 5.34 36.81
C LEU A 13 -48.96 5.78 38.07
N GLU A 14 -47.69 6.20 37.94
CA GLU A 14 -46.80 6.61 39.02
C GLU A 14 -47.29 7.85 39.78
N SER A 15 -48.06 8.73 39.13
CA SER A 15 -48.71 9.88 39.76
C SER A 15 -49.68 9.47 40.88
N TYR A 16 -50.20 8.24 40.82
CA TYR A 16 -51.09 7.65 41.81
C TYR A 16 -50.35 6.84 42.89
N TYR A 17 -49.02 6.74 42.85
CA TYR A 17 -48.22 5.94 43.78
C TYR A 17 -48.53 6.24 45.25
N SER A 18 -48.51 7.52 45.63
CA SER A 18 -48.80 7.95 47.01
C SER A 18 -50.21 7.59 47.44
N GLN A 19 -51.16 7.54 46.51
CA GLN A 19 -52.57 7.25 46.76
C GLN A 19 -52.82 5.74 46.86
N PHE A 20 -52.15 4.92 46.05
CA PHE A 20 -52.17 3.46 46.19
C PHE A 20 -51.50 2.97 47.47
N VAL A 21 -50.42 3.63 47.91
CA VAL A 21 -49.81 3.35 49.22
C VAL A 21 -50.77 3.70 50.36
N GLN A 22 -51.56 4.78 50.24
CA GLN A 22 -52.61 5.14 51.21
C GLN A 22 -53.79 4.17 51.20
N LEU A 23 -54.10 3.54 50.06
CA LEU A 23 -55.09 2.45 49.94
C LEU A 23 -54.57 1.09 50.47
N GLY A 24 -53.32 1.03 50.93
CA GLY A 24 -52.77 -0.15 51.61
C GLY A 24 -51.99 -1.12 50.72
N VAL A 25 -51.70 -0.75 49.46
CA VAL A 25 -50.88 -1.56 48.54
C VAL A 25 -49.44 -1.61 49.02
N LYS A 26 -48.93 -2.82 49.34
CA LYS A 26 -47.57 -3.05 49.88
C LYS A 26 -46.70 -3.88 48.95
N ASP A 27 -47.30 -4.75 48.12
CA ASP A 27 -46.62 -5.45 47.03
C ASP A 27 -47.47 -5.53 45.73
N GLU A 28 -46.89 -6.07 44.66
CA GLU A 28 -47.51 -6.09 43.33
C GLU A 28 -48.81 -6.92 43.27
N ARG A 29 -48.95 -7.94 44.13
CA ARG A 29 -50.15 -8.79 44.18
C ARG A 29 -51.33 -8.08 44.82
N ASP A 30 -51.10 -7.09 45.67
CA ASP A 30 -52.17 -6.27 46.25
C ASP A 30 -52.95 -5.49 45.18
N PHE A 31 -52.39 -5.25 43.99
CA PHE A 31 -53.15 -4.69 42.86
C PHE A 31 -54.18 -5.66 42.27
N LEU A 32 -53.97 -6.97 42.42
CA LEU A 32 -54.88 -8.01 41.92
C LEU A 32 -56.15 -8.08 42.79
N ASP A 33 -55.96 -8.14 44.10
CA ASP A 33 -57.01 -8.48 45.05
C ASP A 33 -57.46 -7.30 45.94
N GLY A 34 -56.63 -6.25 46.08
CA GLY A 34 -56.83 -5.15 47.03
C GLY A 34 -57.31 -3.82 46.44
N VAL A 35 -57.39 -3.69 45.10
CA VAL A 35 -57.87 -2.47 44.43
C VAL A 35 -59.07 -2.79 43.54
N THR A 36 -60.21 -2.17 43.85
CA THR A 36 -61.49 -2.34 43.15
C THR A 36 -61.77 -1.24 42.13
N ASP A 37 -62.71 -1.47 41.21
CA ASP A 37 -63.11 -0.44 40.23
C ASP A 37 -63.74 0.80 40.89
N GLU A 38 -64.35 0.66 42.07
CA GLU A 38 -64.84 1.79 42.86
C GLU A 38 -63.70 2.65 43.42
N ASP A 39 -62.59 2.03 43.84
CA ASP A 39 -61.39 2.75 44.28
C ASP A 39 -60.77 3.54 43.11
N LEU A 40 -60.67 2.94 41.92
CA LEU A 40 -60.17 3.61 40.72
C LEU A 40 -61.04 4.81 40.31
N ASN A 41 -62.35 4.72 40.50
CA ASN A 41 -63.28 5.83 40.29
C ASN A 41 -63.05 6.98 41.29
N GLN A 42 -62.83 6.66 42.58
CA GLN A 42 -62.59 7.66 43.62
C GLN A 42 -61.22 8.36 43.47
N LEU A 43 -60.23 7.65 42.92
CA LEU A 43 -58.94 8.22 42.55
C LEU A 43 -59.00 9.12 41.30
N GLY A 44 -60.16 9.20 40.62
CA GLY A 44 -60.36 10.07 39.46
C GLY A 44 -59.76 9.54 38.16
N PHE A 45 -59.60 8.21 38.03
CA PHE A 45 -59.05 7.62 36.80
C PHE A 45 -59.94 7.88 35.58
N SER A 46 -59.34 8.39 34.51
CA SER A 46 -59.94 8.43 33.17
C SER A 46 -60.15 7.01 32.60
N HIS A 47 -60.97 6.91 31.55
CA HIS A 47 -61.21 5.62 30.87
C HIS A 47 -59.91 4.99 30.34
N VAL A 48 -58.97 5.83 29.90
CA VAL A 48 -57.65 5.39 29.42
C VAL A 48 -56.77 4.89 30.56
N GLU A 49 -56.81 5.52 31.73
CA GLU A 49 -56.04 5.09 32.91
C GLU A 49 -56.57 3.80 33.52
N LYS A 50 -57.89 3.56 33.47
CA LYS A 50 -58.47 2.25 33.85
C LYS A 50 -58.03 1.13 32.93
N ASN A 51 -57.92 1.40 31.62
CA ASN A 51 -57.39 0.43 30.66
C ASN A 51 -55.91 0.12 30.93
N ARG A 52 -55.11 1.14 31.31
CA ARG A 52 -53.71 0.94 31.75
C ARG A 52 -53.61 0.16 33.05
N PHE A 53 -54.46 0.45 34.02
CA PHE A 53 -54.52 -0.29 35.28
C PHE A 53 -54.93 -1.76 35.05
N SER A 54 -55.89 -2.02 34.16
CA SER A 54 -56.28 -3.36 33.76
C SER A 54 -55.15 -4.11 33.03
N ALA A 55 -54.40 -3.43 32.16
CA ALA A 55 -53.22 -3.98 31.50
C ALA A 55 -52.10 -4.30 32.50
N MET A 56 -51.88 -3.43 33.50
CA MET A 56 -50.96 -3.67 34.61
C MET A 56 -51.39 -4.89 35.43
N LYS A 57 -52.68 -4.99 35.78
CA LYS A 57 -53.26 -6.12 36.52
C LYS A 57 -53.06 -7.43 35.75
N THR A 58 -53.25 -7.39 34.43
CA THR A 58 -53.00 -8.53 33.52
C THR A 58 -51.51 -8.89 33.46
N PHE A 59 -50.61 -7.90 33.46
CA PHE A 59 -49.16 -8.11 33.50
C PHE A 59 -48.69 -8.74 34.81
N VAL A 60 -49.18 -8.27 35.95
CA VAL A 60 -48.90 -8.86 37.27
C VAL A 60 -49.45 -10.30 37.35
N GLN A 61 -50.64 -10.57 36.78
CA GLN A 61 -51.18 -11.93 36.67
C GLN A 61 -50.31 -12.85 35.79
N ARG A 62 -49.71 -12.32 34.72
CA ARG A 62 -48.79 -13.07 33.83
C ARG A 62 -47.45 -13.38 34.49
N LEU A 63 -46.96 -12.53 35.38
CA LEU A 63 -45.75 -12.77 36.18
C LEU A 63 -45.97 -13.82 37.28
N GLY A 64 -47.21 -14.00 37.75
CA GLY A 64 -47.56 -14.87 38.86
C GLY A 64 -48.46 -16.05 38.47
N ALA A 65 -47.93 -17.10 37.84
CA ALA A 65 -48.59 -18.41 37.77
C ALA A 65 -47.76 -19.52 38.47
N PRO A 66 -48.40 -20.45 39.22
CA PRO A 66 -47.83 -21.04 40.43
C PRO A 66 -47.18 -22.42 40.22
N LYS A 67 -46.10 -22.69 40.98
CA LYS A 67 -45.64 -24.05 41.28
C LYS A 67 -46.64 -24.73 42.22
N GLY A 68 -47.49 -25.60 41.66
CA GLY A 68 -48.10 -26.76 42.32
C GLY A 68 -49.29 -26.54 43.27
N GLN A 69 -50.49 -26.97 42.85
CA GLN A 69 -51.21 -28.11 43.45
C GLN A 69 -52.56 -28.38 42.73
N THR A 70 -52.91 -29.66 42.73
CA THR A 70 -54.00 -30.43 42.12
C THR A 70 -55.44 -29.99 42.42
N VAL A 71 -56.34 -29.95 41.41
CA VAL A 71 -57.68 -30.62 41.34
C VAL A 71 -58.13 -30.79 39.85
N THR A 72 -58.82 -31.90 39.60
CA THR A 72 -59.28 -32.68 38.41
C THR A 72 -60.33 -32.05 37.44
N PRO A 73 -60.72 -32.70 36.30
CA PRO A 73 -60.57 -32.14 34.96
C PRO A 73 -61.87 -31.90 34.17
N LEU A 74 -61.83 -31.01 33.18
CA LEU A 74 -62.74 -31.01 32.04
C LEU A 74 -61.95 -31.19 30.73
N GLN A 75 -62.22 -32.32 30.08
CA GLN A 75 -61.84 -32.74 28.72
C GLN A 75 -62.23 -31.67 27.68
N LYS A 76 -61.61 -31.50 26.50
CA LYS A 76 -60.60 -32.26 25.74
C LYS A 76 -60.09 -31.36 24.59
N SER A 77 -58.90 -31.72 24.10
CA SER A 77 -58.35 -31.44 22.76
C SER A 77 -58.10 -29.98 22.35
N ALA A 78 -56.97 -29.44 22.79
CA ALA A 78 -56.11 -28.74 21.87
C ALA A 78 -54.81 -29.54 21.83
N GLU A 79 -54.34 -29.92 20.64
CA GLU A 79 -53.00 -30.46 20.48
C GLU A 79 -52.02 -29.59 21.28
N SER A 80 -51.24 -30.19 22.18
CA SER A 80 -50.25 -29.42 22.94
C SER A 80 -49.32 -28.75 21.94
N PHE A 81 -49.43 -27.43 21.80
CA PHE A 81 -48.60 -26.67 20.87
C PHE A 81 -47.15 -26.88 21.28
N SER A 82 -46.36 -27.43 20.36
CA SER A 82 -44.97 -27.77 20.59
C SER A 82 -44.12 -27.13 19.51
N LEU A 83 -43.01 -26.56 19.89
CA LEU A 83 -42.05 -26.00 18.96
C LEU A 83 -40.65 -26.51 19.30
N ARG A 84 -39.77 -26.47 18.31
CA ARG A 84 -38.38 -26.87 18.47
C ARG A 84 -37.48 -25.70 18.13
N TYR A 85 -36.37 -25.58 18.85
CA TYR A 85 -35.32 -24.64 18.48
C TYR A 85 -33.96 -25.32 18.39
N THR A 86 -33.10 -24.80 17.53
CA THR A 86 -31.72 -25.24 17.31
C THR A 86 -30.82 -24.03 17.17
N TYR A 87 -29.52 -24.19 17.42
CA TYR A 87 -28.54 -23.11 17.31
C TYR A 87 -27.16 -23.68 16.93
N PRO A 88 -26.22 -22.86 16.42
CA PRO A 88 -24.94 -23.31 15.87
C PRO A 88 -24.16 -24.37 16.69
N LYS A 89 -24.17 -24.28 18.03
CA LYS A 89 -23.46 -25.22 18.93
C LYS A 89 -24.31 -26.39 19.45
N CYS A 90 -25.60 -26.43 19.13
CA CYS A 90 -26.51 -27.53 19.48
C CYS A 90 -27.45 -27.81 18.30
N PRO A 91 -27.01 -28.63 17.34
CA PRO A 91 -27.77 -28.88 16.13
C PRO A 91 -29.02 -29.74 16.38
N GLU A 92 -28.98 -30.59 17.41
CA GLU A 92 -30.14 -31.38 17.83
C GLU A 92 -31.25 -30.44 18.35
N PRO A 93 -32.43 -30.41 17.70
CA PRO A 93 -33.48 -29.49 18.10
C PRO A 93 -34.02 -29.80 19.50
N LYS A 94 -34.05 -28.79 20.36
CA LYS A 94 -34.64 -28.85 21.71
C LYS A 94 -36.11 -28.48 21.68
N HIS A 95 -36.92 -29.12 22.52
CA HIS A 95 -38.36 -28.91 22.57
C HIS A 95 -38.78 -27.82 23.57
N ILE A 96 -39.77 -27.02 23.18
CA ILE A 96 -40.53 -26.12 24.05
C ILE A 96 -42.00 -26.50 23.90
N ASN A 97 -42.61 -26.95 25.00
CA ASN A 97 -43.96 -27.52 25.02
C ASN A 97 -44.94 -26.71 25.89
N ASP A 98 -44.45 -25.66 26.54
CA ASP A 98 -45.20 -24.85 27.51
C ASP A 98 -45.43 -23.42 27.02
N VAL A 99 -45.89 -23.30 25.77
CA VAL A 99 -46.26 -22.02 25.16
C VAL A 99 -47.65 -22.08 24.52
N ASP A 100 -48.43 -21.03 24.71
CA ASP A 100 -49.70 -20.80 24.02
C ASP A 100 -49.46 -19.85 22.83
N PRO A 101 -49.68 -20.29 21.57
CA PRO A 101 -49.40 -19.47 20.40
C PRO A 101 -50.27 -18.20 20.30
N ALA A 102 -51.40 -18.13 21.02
CA ALA A 102 -52.25 -16.93 21.05
C ALA A 102 -51.84 -15.92 22.11
N GLN A 103 -51.19 -16.36 23.19
CA GLN A 103 -50.82 -15.50 24.33
C GLN A 103 -49.34 -15.17 24.37
N ASN A 104 -48.48 -16.14 24.07
CA ASN A 104 -47.04 -15.95 24.10
C ASN A 104 -46.56 -15.20 22.86
N THR A 105 -45.61 -14.32 23.10
CA THR A 105 -45.02 -13.45 22.08
C THR A 105 -43.68 -14.01 21.59
N VAL A 106 -43.12 -13.41 20.55
CA VAL A 106 -41.75 -13.75 20.11
C VAL A 106 -40.73 -13.35 21.18
N GLU A 107 -40.96 -12.27 21.92
CA GLU A 107 -40.14 -11.85 23.05
C GLU A 107 -40.17 -12.88 24.20
N ASP A 108 -41.34 -13.42 24.55
CA ASP A 108 -41.45 -14.51 25.53
C ASP A 108 -40.62 -15.72 25.10
N LEU A 109 -40.65 -16.04 23.80
CA LEU A 109 -39.89 -17.14 23.23
C LEU A 109 -38.37 -16.87 23.30
N MET A 110 -37.93 -15.64 23.03
CA MET A 110 -36.52 -15.22 23.19
C MET A 110 -36.07 -15.39 24.65
N LEU A 111 -36.84 -14.86 25.60
CA LEU A 111 -36.56 -14.97 27.04
C LEU A 111 -36.52 -16.44 27.49
N ARG A 112 -37.44 -17.26 26.99
CA ARG A 112 -37.49 -18.68 27.29
C ARG A 112 -36.26 -19.42 26.79
N ILE A 113 -35.84 -19.18 25.55
CA ILE A 113 -34.64 -19.79 24.97
C ILE A 113 -33.39 -19.36 25.75
N CYS A 114 -33.27 -18.07 26.09
CA CYS A 114 -32.19 -17.57 26.93
C CYS A 114 -32.15 -18.26 28.30
N HIS A 115 -33.31 -18.43 28.94
CA HIS A 115 -33.42 -19.15 30.22
C HIS A 115 -33.01 -20.62 30.09
N CYS A 116 -33.51 -21.33 29.06
CA CYS A 116 -33.20 -22.73 28.80
C CYS A 116 -31.70 -22.96 28.57
N GLU A 117 -31.01 -22.03 27.91
CA GLU A 117 -29.57 -22.11 27.65
C GLU A 117 -28.70 -21.46 28.74
N LYS A 118 -29.29 -20.97 29.84
CA LYS A 118 -28.60 -20.24 30.91
C LYS A 118 -27.75 -19.08 30.36
N ALA A 119 -28.27 -18.37 29.36
CA ALA A 119 -27.65 -17.18 28.82
C ALA A 119 -27.56 -16.10 29.91
N GLY A 120 -26.36 -15.54 30.12
CA GLY A 120 -26.17 -14.49 31.12
C GLY A 120 -26.94 -13.21 30.79
N ASN A 121 -27.10 -12.32 31.77
CA ASN A 121 -27.93 -11.11 31.65
C ASN A 121 -27.51 -10.13 30.53
N THR A 122 -26.27 -10.25 30.04
CA THR A 122 -25.68 -9.43 28.97
C THR A 122 -25.93 -10.00 27.56
N LYS A 123 -26.48 -11.21 27.43
CA LYS A 123 -26.75 -11.87 26.15
C LYS A 123 -28.23 -11.90 25.84
N GLY A 124 -28.56 -11.71 24.57
CA GLY A 124 -29.87 -11.91 23.97
C GLY A 124 -29.83 -12.97 22.88
N VAL A 125 -30.92 -13.10 22.13
CA VAL A 125 -31.05 -14.08 21.05
C VAL A 125 -31.88 -13.51 19.89
N CYS A 126 -31.36 -13.62 18.68
CA CYS A 126 -32.12 -13.38 17.46
C CYS A 126 -32.73 -14.71 16.98
N LEU A 127 -34.00 -14.69 16.60
CA LEU A 127 -34.72 -15.87 16.12
C LEU A 127 -34.89 -15.81 14.61
N TYR A 128 -34.86 -16.98 13.98
CA TYR A 128 -35.02 -17.16 12.54
C TYR A 128 -35.91 -18.36 12.24
N THR A 129 -36.57 -18.34 11.09
CA THR A 129 -37.23 -19.55 10.57
C THR A 129 -36.20 -20.62 10.22
N VAL A 130 -36.68 -21.85 10.01
CA VAL A 130 -35.85 -22.95 9.52
C VAL A 130 -35.15 -22.63 8.19
N ASP A 131 -35.77 -21.80 7.34
CA ASP A 131 -35.24 -21.38 6.05
C ASP A 131 -34.32 -20.15 6.16
N GLY A 132 -34.03 -19.67 7.37
CA GLY A 132 -33.08 -18.58 7.63
C GLY A 132 -33.66 -17.16 7.54
N MET A 133 -34.99 -17.01 7.53
CA MET A 133 -35.63 -15.68 7.57
C MET A 133 -35.63 -15.11 8.97
N PRO A 134 -35.32 -13.81 9.18
CA PRO A 134 -35.33 -13.21 10.51
C PRO A 134 -36.75 -13.14 11.09
N LEU A 135 -36.88 -13.40 12.40
CA LEU A 135 -38.13 -13.26 13.15
C LEU A 135 -38.09 -12.12 14.17
N THR A 136 -36.91 -11.66 14.59
CA THR A 136 -36.77 -10.71 15.71
C THR A 136 -36.09 -9.42 15.30
N ASP A 137 -36.79 -8.47 14.68
CA ASP A 137 -36.19 -7.29 14.06
C ASP A 137 -36.48 -5.99 14.81
N ASP A 138 -37.74 -5.57 14.89
CA ASP A 138 -38.19 -4.45 15.73
C ASP A 138 -38.87 -4.96 17.00
N PRO A 139 -38.60 -4.37 18.18
CA PRO A 139 -39.26 -4.70 19.44
C PRO A 139 -40.78 -4.77 19.36
N PHE A 140 -41.41 -3.90 18.56
CA PHE A 140 -42.85 -3.92 18.32
C PHE A 140 -43.33 -5.27 17.80
N PHE A 141 -42.70 -5.81 16.75
CA PHE A 141 -43.07 -7.13 16.22
C PHE A 141 -42.67 -8.30 17.14
N ASN A 142 -41.77 -8.06 18.10
CA ASN A 142 -41.43 -9.07 19.10
C ASN A 142 -42.55 -9.24 20.13
N THR A 143 -43.35 -8.20 20.39
CA THR A 143 -44.53 -8.26 21.26
C THR A 143 -45.73 -8.97 20.63
N TRP A 144 -45.66 -9.32 19.34
CA TRP A 144 -46.76 -10.00 18.66
C TRP A 144 -46.79 -11.49 19.03
N SER A 145 -48.00 -12.03 19.09
CA SER A 145 -48.21 -13.44 19.42
C SER A 145 -47.59 -14.37 18.36
N LEU A 146 -47.23 -15.59 18.75
CA LEU A 146 -46.69 -16.59 17.81
C LEU A 146 -47.67 -16.86 16.64
N ARG A 147 -48.98 -16.78 16.90
CA ARG A 147 -50.04 -16.90 15.89
C ARG A 147 -50.03 -15.74 14.90
N GLU A 148 -49.95 -14.50 15.38
CA GLU A 148 -49.86 -13.31 14.50
C GLU A 148 -48.57 -13.32 13.66
N ARG A 149 -47.51 -13.96 14.15
CA ARG A 149 -46.23 -14.14 13.41
C ARG A 149 -46.21 -15.39 12.53
N HIS A 150 -47.34 -16.07 12.34
CA HIS A 150 -47.47 -17.27 11.50
C HIS A 150 -46.45 -18.37 11.87
N ILE A 151 -46.31 -18.65 13.17
CA ILE A 151 -45.52 -19.76 13.70
C ILE A 151 -46.46 -20.93 13.96
N GLU A 152 -46.27 -22.00 13.18
CA GLU A 152 -47.12 -23.19 13.21
C GLU A 152 -46.69 -24.18 14.31
N ASN A 153 -47.62 -25.07 14.68
CA ASN A 153 -47.33 -26.18 15.59
C ASN A 153 -46.27 -27.11 14.97
N GLY A 154 -45.27 -27.51 15.73
CA GLY A 154 -44.15 -28.37 15.31
C GLY A 154 -43.02 -27.63 14.59
N ALA A 155 -43.12 -26.30 14.43
CA ALA A 155 -42.12 -25.48 13.76
C ALA A 155 -40.72 -25.61 14.39
N VAL A 156 -39.70 -25.51 13.55
CA VAL A 156 -38.30 -25.46 13.97
C VAL A 156 -37.78 -24.03 13.78
N ILE A 157 -37.25 -23.46 14.86
CA ILE A 157 -36.73 -22.09 14.92
C ILE A 157 -35.21 -22.16 15.10
N TYR A 158 -34.48 -21.32 14.37
CA TYR A 158 -33.06 -21.13 14.60
C TYR A 158 -32.82 -19.97 15.57
N ALA A 159 -31.99 -20.20 16.57
CA ALA A 159 -31.56 -19.19 17.53
C ALA A 159 -30.08 -18.82 17.27
N VAL A 160 -29.80 -17.52 17.23
CA VAL A 160 -28.43 -16.97 17.18
C VAL A 160 -28.25 -16.05 18.38
N PHE A 161 -27.42 -16.45 19.33
CA PHE A 161 -27.11 -15.64 20.50
C PHE A 161 -26.23 -14.45 20.12
N THR A 162 -26.50 -13.30 20.75
CA THR A 162 -25.86 -12.02 20.43
C THR A 162 -25.82 -11.13 21.68
N PRO A 163 -24.90 -10.16 21.82
CA PRO A 163 -24.97 -9.13 22.86
C PRO A 163 -26.29 -8.36 22.81
N LYS A 164 -26.82 -7.96 23.98
CA LYS A 164 -28.09 -7.22 24.05
C LYS A 164 -28.02 -5.85 23.35
N GLU A 165 -26.84 -5.25 23.30
CA GLU A 165 -26.56 -3.98 22.63
C GLU A 165 -26.82 -4.05 21.12
N ASN A 166 -26.84 -5.26 20.54
CA ASN A 166 -27.22 -5.45 19.14
C ASN A 166 -28.73 -5.45 18.92
N LEU A 167 -29.52 -5.70 19.97
CA LEU A 167 -30.97 -5.70 19.91
C LEU A 167 -31.46 -4.25 20.03
N VAL A 168 -32.34 -3.85 19.14
CA VAL A 168 -32.89 -2.50 19.10
C VAL A 168 -33.78 -2.29 20.33
N GLU A 169 -33.68 -1.14 20.99
CA GLU A 169 -34.65 -0.73 22.02
C GLU A 169 -35.87 -0.09 21.35
N ALA A 170 -37.06 -0.32 21.93
CA ALA A 170 -38.28 0.26 21.37
C ALA A 170 -38.18 1.79 21.42
N PRO A 171 -38.36 2.50 20.29
CA PRO A 171 -38.42 3.96 20.32
C PRO A 171 -39.52 4.40 21.30
N PRO A 172 -39.27 5.41 22.15
CA PRO A 172 -40.33 5.95 22.97
C PRO A 172 -41.44 6.46 22.07
N MET A 173 -42.68 6.04 22.35
CA MET A 173 -43.85 6.60 21.67
C MET A 173 -43.83 8.12 21.82
N PRO A 174 -43.91 8.90 20.73
CA PRO A 174 -43.90 10.36 20.81
C PRO A 174 -44.98 10.86 21.77
N GLU A 175 -44.69 11.95 22.48
CA GLU A 175 -45.70 12.64 23.27
C GLU A 175 -46.87 13.07 22.37
N ARG A 176 -48.09 12.98 22.90
CA ARG A 176 -49.30 13.31 22.13
C ARG A 176 -49.25 14.78 21.73
N ASP A 177 -49.17 15.05 20.43
CA ASP A 177 -49.50 16.37 19.91
C ASP A 177 -50.97 16.68 20.21
N PRO A 178 -51.32 17.95 20.48
CA PRO A 178 -52.72 18.36 20.64
C PRO A 178 -53.51 17.99 19.38
N GLU A 179 -54.66 17.32 19.56
CA GLU A 179 -55.56 16.92 18.48
C GLU A 179 -55.87 18.13 17.58
N THR A 180 -55.34 18.11 16.35
CA THR A 180 -55.76 19.03 15.30
C THR A 180 -57.09 18.51 14.73
N PHE A 181 -58.15 19.30 14.91
CA PHE A 181 -59.48 18.97 14.41
C PHE A 181 -59.51 19.06 12.88
N GLY A 182 -59.49 17.90 12.21
CA GLY A 182 -59.88 17.76 10.82
C GLY A 182 -61.39 17.60 10.69
N VAL A 183 -61.96 18.07 9.58
CA VAL A 183 -63.40 17.92 9.27
C VAL A 183 -63.70 16.75 8.33
N ASP A 184 -62.69 16.25 7.61
CA ASP A 184 -62.84 15.17 6.63
C ASP A 184 -62.46 13.82 7.26
N VAL A 185 -63.20 12.76 6.93
CA VAL A 185 -62.90 11.39 7.37
C VAL A 185 -62.30 10.59 6.21
N ILE A 186 -61.12 10.02 6.43
CA ILE A 186 -60.49 9.08 5.51
C ILE A 186 -60.30 7.72 6.17
N ARG A 187 -60.34 6.65 5.36
CA ARG A 187 -60.15 5.27 5.82
C ARG A 187 -58.70 4.87 5.59
N CYS A 188 -58.01 4.45 6.63
CA CYS A 188 -56.65 3.91 6.55
C CYS A 188 -56.70 2.40 6.76
N HIS A 189 -56.35 1.63 5.74
CA HIS A 189 -56.29 0.17 5.84
C HIS A 189 -54.89 -0.25 6.27
N ILE A 190 -54.76 -0.90 7.44
CA ILE A 190 -53.48 -1.40 7.95
C ILE A 190 -53.41 -2.91 7.75
N MET A 191 -52.37 -3.37 7.06
CA MET A 191 -52.05 -4.80 6.89
C MET A 191 -52.21 -5.57 8.22
N LEU A 192 -53.01 -6.65 8.20
CA LEU A 192 -53.34 -7.54 9.35
C LEU A 192 -54.20 -6.94 10.47
N LYS A 193 -54.41 -5.62 10.51
CA LYS A 193 -55.19 -4.95 11.56
C LYS A 193 -56.52 -4.39 11.05
N GLY A 194 -56.69 -4.30 9.73
CA GLY A 194 -57.92 -3.85 9.09
C GLY A 194 -58.03 -2.34 9.01
N ASP A 195 -59.26 -1.84 8.95
CA ASP A 195 -59.53 -0.44 8.63
C ASP A 195 -59.69 0.44 9.86
N PHE A 196 -59.12 1.64 9.79
CA PHE A 196 -59.20 2.68 10.81
C PHE A 196 -59.70 3.98 10.17
N GLU A 197 -60.65 4.65 10.82
CA GLU A 197 -61.10 5.98 10.39
C GLU A 197 -60.27 7.05 11.08
N VAL A 198 -59.73 7.99 10.30
CA VAL A 198 -58.87 9.08 10.79
C VAL A 198 -59.42 10.42 10.29
N MET A 199 -59.57 11.38 11.21
CA MET A 199 -59.98 12.74 10.86
C MET A 199 -58.79 13.58 10.39
N VAL A 200 -58.92 14.18 9.21
CA VAL A 200 -57.87 14.97 8.55
C VAL A 200 -58.41 16.29 8.03
N ASP A 201 -57.49 17.22 7.78
CA ASP A 201 -57.71 18.42 6.98
C ASP A 201 -56.99 18.23 5.64
N LEU A 202 -57.74 18.03 4.56
CA LEU A 202 -57.16 17.71 3.25
C LEU A 202 -56.25 18.82 2.69
N GLU A 203 -56.45 20.07 3.10
CA GLU A 203 -55.70 21.24 2.62
C GLU A 203 -54.40 21.48 3.40
N SER A 204 -54.33 21.06 4.67
CA SER A 204 -53.16 21.31 5.54
C SER A 204 -52.39 20.05 5.94
N ASP A 205 -53.05 18.91 6.08
CA ASP A 205 -52.37 17.66 6.43
C ASP A 205 -51.51 17.15 5.28
N THR A 206 -50.40 16.51 5.65
CA THR A 206 -49.48 15.83 4.74
C THR A 206 -49.50 14.33 5.03
N MET A 207 -48.84 13.53 4.18
CA MET A 207 -48.65 12.10 4.47
C MET A 207 -47.94 11.85 5.81
N ALA A 208 -47.08 12.78 6.26
CA ALA A 208 -46.40 12.69 7.54
C ALA A 208 -47.35 12.93 8.74
N SER A 209 -48.24 13.92 8.66
CA SER A 209 -49.23 14.16 9.71
C SER A 209 -50.30 13.08 9.75
N LEU A 210 -50.74 12.57 8.59
CA LEU A 210 -51.66 11.42 8.52
C LEU A 210 -51.06 10.18 9.20
N ARG A 211 -49.78 9.89 8.97
CA ARG A 211 -49.09 8.76 9.64
C ARG A 211 -49.09 8.91 11.16
N LEU A 212 -48.87 10.12 11.68
CA LEU A 212 -48.89 10.39 13.12
C LEU A 212 -50.31 10.26 13.70
N LYS A 213 -51.33 10.78 13.01
CA LYS A 213 -52.73 10.64 13.41
C LYS A 213 -53.19 9.19 13.40
N LEU A 214 -52.79 8.42 12.38
CA LEU A 214 -53.05 6.97 12.31
C LEU A 214 -52.37 6.21 13.44
N SER A 215 -51.14 6.60 13.81
CA SER A 215 -50.43 6.01 14.95
C SER A 215 -51.21 6.20 16.25
N ASN A 216 -51.74 7.40 16.49
CA ASN A 216 -52.57 7.70 17.65
C ASN A 216 -53.89 6.91 17.66
N ALA A 217 -54.54 6.77 16.50
CA ALA A 217 -55.82 6.05 16.38
C ALA A 217 -55.68 4.53 16.50
N SER A 218 -54.62 3.96 15.92
CA SER A 218 -54.40 2.50 15.88
C SER A 218 -53.61 1.97 17.07
N GLY A 219 -52.89 2.82 17.80
CA GLY A 219 -51.93 2.41 18.83
C GLY A 219 -50.66 1.78 18.28
N ILE A 220 -50.48 1.79 16.95
CA ILE A 220 -49.29 1.26 16.27
C ILE A 220 -48.27 2.40 16.14
N PRO A 221 -46.99 2.18 16.47
CA PRO A 221 -45.99 3.24 16.38
C PRO A 221 -45.86 3.85 14.97
N ALA A 222 -45.75 5.18 14.88
CA ALA A 222 -45.66 5.89 13.61
C ALA A 222 -44.48 5.44 12.75
N HIS A 223 -43.37 4.98 13.36
CA HIS A 223 -42.20 4.52 12.63
C HIS A 223 -42.41 3.18 11.91
N VAL A 224 -43.39 2.38 12.31
CA VAL A 224 -43.70 1.10 11.63
C VAL A 224 -44.81 1.19 10.58
N LEU A 225 -45.48 2.35 10.51
CA LEU A 225 -46.58 2.59 9.57
C LEU A 225 -46.05 3.18 8.26
N HIS A 226 -46.16 2.43 7.17
CA HIS A 226 -45.69 2.88 5.86
C HIS A 226 -46.79 2.83 4.80
N HIS A 227 -47.05 3.98 4.18
CA HIS A 227 -47.99 4.10 3.07
C HIS A 227 -47.60 3.26 1.85
N ILE A 228 -48.57 2.69 1.13
CA ILE A 228 -48.36 1.93 -0.12
C ILE A 228 -48.83 2.77 -1.33
N GLY A 229 -47.89 3.43 -2.02
CA GLY A 229 -48.12 4.22 -3.26
C GLY A 229 -47.11 5.34 -3.46
N GLU A 230 -47.10 5.97 -4.64
CA GLU A 230 -46.16 7.04 -5.04
C GLU A 230 -46.71 8.45 -4.71
N TYR A 231 -46.40 8.98 -3.53
CA TYR A 231 -46.70 10.39 -3.18
C TYR A 231 -45.47 11.11 -2.62
N SER A 232 -45.24 12.34 -3.07
CA SER A 232 -44.18 13.22 -2.58
C SER A 232 -44.47 13.67 -1.14
N GLY A 233 -43.58 13.37 -0.20
CA GLY A 233 -43.80 13.57 1.25
C GLY A 233 -43.99 15.02 1.73
N GLY A 234 -43.87 16.02 0.85
CA GLY A 234 -44.06 17.45 1.17
C GLY A 234 -45.40 18.04 0.71
N ASP A 235 -46.21 17.29 -0.02
CA ASP A 235 -47.51 17.75 -0.52
C ASP A 235 -48.65 17.48 0.46
N THR A 236 -49.71 18.30 0.36
CA THR A 236 -50.93 18.16 1.16
C THR A 236 -51.73 16.94 0.69
N LEU A 237 -52.55 16.33 1.54
CA LEU A 237 -53.33 15.13 1.19
C LEU A 237 -54.16 15.34 -0.09
N GLN A 238 -54.75 16.53 -0.27
CA GLN A 238 -55.49 16.88 -1.49
C GLN A 238 -54.59 16.89 -2.74
N LYS A 239 -53.36 17.39 -2.66
CA LYS A 239 -52.39 17.37 -3.76
C LYS A 239 -51.89 15.96 -4.07
N CYS A 240 -51.89 15.08 -3.08
CA CYS A 240 -51.68 13.64 -3.25
C CYS A 240 -52.91 12.92 -3.85
N GLY A 241 -53.98 13.64 -4.20
CA GLY A 241 -55.19 13.05 -4.79
C GLY A 241 -56.05 12.25 -3.80
N ILE A 242 -55.85 12.45 -2.50
CA ILE A 242 -56.67 11.84 -1.44
C ILE A 242 -57.90 12.73 -1.22
N SER A 243 -59.09 12.13 -1.26
CA SER A 243 -60.37 12.79 -1.01
C SER A 243 -61.13 12.13 0.15
N GLU A 244 -62.17 12.79 0.64
CA GLU A 244 -63.07 12.23 1.65
C GLU A 244 -63.59 10.83 1.25
N GLY A 245 -63.52 9.87 2.17
CA GLY A 245 -63.89 8.47 1.91
C GLY A 245 -62.85 7.63 1.15
N SER A 246 -61.70 8.20 0.76
CA SER A 246 -60.58 7.44 0.20
C SER A 246 -60.07 6.38 1.18
N THR A 247 -59.69 5.21 0.65
CA THR A 247 -59.01 4.17 1.43
C THR A 247 -57.52 4.20 1.14
N VAL A 248 -56.73 4.56 2.15
CA VAL A 248 -55.28 4.71 2.07
C VAL A 248 -54.61 3.47 2.67
N PRO A 249 -53.90 2.64 1.88
CA PRO A 249 -53.28 1.41 2.38
C PRO A 249 -51.94 1.66 3.09
N TYR A 250 -51.74 1.00 4.23
CA TYR A 250 -50.54 1.02 5.05
C TYR A 250 -50.01 -0.39 5.27
N ALA A 251 -48.74 -0.59 4.91
CA ALA A 251 -47.95 -1.76 5.29
C ALA A 251 -47.28 -1.54 6.66
N LEU A 252 -47.02 -2.65 7.35
CA LEU A 252 -46.22 -2.67 8.57
C LEU A 252 -44.79 -3.09 8.22
N SER A 253 -43.80 -2.29 8.65
CA SER A 253 -42.37 -2.56 8.41
C SER A 253 -41.54 -1.96 9.53
N SER A 254 -40.51 -2.65 9.99
CA SER A 254 -39.53 -2.17 10.98
C SER A 254 -38.50 -1.20 10.38
N PHE A 255 -38.42 -1.13 9.04
CA PHE A 255 -37.37 -0.44 8.32
C PHE A 255 -37.80 0.96 7.89
N PRO A 256 -36.91 1.97 8.00
CA PRO A 256 -37.20 3.32 7.53
C PRO A 256 -37.50 3.34 6.02
N GLY A 257 -38.30 4.32 5.60
CA GLY A 257 -38.76 4.45 4.21
C GLY A 257 -37.69 4.90 3.21
N GLU A 258 -36.56 5.41 3.69
CA GLU A 258 -35.43 5.81 2.84
C GLU A 258 -34.56 4.60 2.50
N THR A 259 -34.20 4.44 1.23
CA THR A 259 -33.19 3.46 0.82
C THR A 259 -31.83 3.85 1.40
N PRO A 260 -31.20 3.01 2.26
CA PRO A 260 -29.84 3.26 2.73
C PRO A 260 -28.86 3.30 1.56
N HIS A 261 -27.72 3.99 1.66
CA HIS A 261 -26.69 3.93 0.60
C HIS A 261 -26.14 2.50 0.44
N ASP A 262 -25.78 2.10 -0.79
CA ASP A 262 -25.49 0.71 -1.20
C ASP A 262 -24.36 0.01 -0.41
N GLU A 263 -23.54 0.74 0.34
CA GLU A 263 -22.36 0.22 1.04
C GLU A 263 -22.53 0.10 2.57
N THR A 264 -23.71 0.40 3.11
CA THR A 264 -24.03 0.41 4.56
C THR A 264 -23.84 -0.92 5.29
N TYR A 265 -23.62 -2.04 4.59
CA TYR A 265 -23.42 -3.34 5.22
C TYR A 265 -22.00 -3.52 5.79
N TYR A 266 -20.97 -2.97 5.17
CA TYR A 266 -19.58 -3.14 5.58
C TYR A 266 -19.17 -2.05 6.57
N ILE A 267 -19.93 -1.94 7.67
CA ILE A 267 -19.66 -0.98 8.75
C ILE A 267 -19.59 -1.70 10.09
N ASP A 268 -18.89 -1.14 11.08
CA ASP A 268 -18.81 -1.73 12.41
C ASP A 268 -19.98 -1.27 13.30
N ASP A 269 -21.19 -1.78 13.03
CA ASP A 269 -22.43 -1.44 13.77
C ASP A 269 -23.05 -2.64 14.52
N VAL A 270 -22.38 -3.80 14.50
CA VAL A 270 -22.79 -5.04 15.19
C VAL A 270 -21.62 -5.52 16.04
N MET A 271 -21.86 -5.67 17.33
CA MET A 271 -20.87 -6.17 18.29
C MET A 271 -20.84 -7.71 18.32
N PRO A 272 -19.71 -8.37 18.07
CA PRO A 272 -19.63 -9.82 18.18
C PRO A 272 -19.79 -10.30 19.64
N SER A 273 -20.42 -11.46 19.85
CA SER A 273 -20.57 -12.10 21.17
C SER A 273 -19.24 -12.37 21.88
N VAL A 274 -18.18 -12.58 21.11
CA VAL A 274 -16.81 -12.69 21.60
C VAL A 274 -16.06 -11.46 21.12
N GLN A 275 -15.66 -10.61 22.07
CA GLN A 275 -15.01 -9.35 21.77
C GLN A 275 -13.81 -9.54 20.85
N GLN A 276 -13.81 -8.83 19.73
CA GLN A 276 -12.72 -8.83 18.74
C GLN A 276 -11.96 -7.50 18.83
N THR A 277 -10.72 -7.50 18.36
CA THR A 277 -9.96 -6.26 18.19
C THR A 277 -10.57 -5.40 17.09
N LYS A 278 -10.35 -4.08 17.16
CA LYS A 278 -10.75 -3.14 16.09
C LYS A 278 -10.15 -3.53 14.74
N LYS A 279 -8.89 -3.96 14.77
CA LYS A 279 -8.18 -4.52 13.62
C LYS A 279 -8.88 -5.77 13.08
N GLY A 280 -9.30 -6.68 13.96
CA GLY A 280 -10.04 -7.87 13.60
C GLY A 280 -11.32 -7.55 12.84
N MET A 281 -12.14 -6.64 13.38
CA MET A 281 -13.38 -6.18 12.72
C MET A 281 -13.11 -5.59 11.34
N SER A 282 -12.07 -4.76 11.23
CA SER A 282 -11.64 -4.16 9.96
C SER A 282 -11.26 -5.22 8.92
N VAL A 283 -10.42 -6.19 9.29
CA VAL A 283 -9.98 -7.26 8.38
C VAL A 283 -11.16 -8.16 7.98
N PHE A 284 -12.08 -8.45 8.91
CA PHE A 284 -13.27 -9.26 8.65
C PHE A 284 -14.19 -8.63 7.60
N PHE A 285 -14.59 -7.36 7.79
CA PHE A 285 -15.50 -6.71 6.83
C PHE A 285 -14.84 -6.46 5.49
N SER A 286 -13.57 -6.04 5.48
CA SER A 286 -12.82 -5.80 4.23
C SER A 286 -12.62 -7.10 3.44
N SER A 287 -12.32 -8.21 4.11
CA SER A 287 -12.20 -9.52 3.45
C SER A 287 -13.55 -10.06 2.93
N LEU A 288 -14.64 -9.87 3.69
CA LEU A 288 -15.99 -10.25 3.27
C LEU A 288 -16.42 -9.51 1.99
N HIS A 289 -16.14 -8.21 1.90
CA HIS A 289 -16.40 -7.40 0.71
C HIS A 289 -15.56 -7.85 -0.48
N ALA A 290 -14.29 -8.21 -0.28
CA ALA A 290 -13.42 -8.73 -1.33
C ALA A 290 -13.94 -10.06 -1.91
N ILE A 291 -14.54 -10.91 -1.07
CA ILE A 291 -15.19 -12.17 -1.49
C ILE A 291 -16.50 -11.90 -2.24
N HIS A 292 -17.32 -10.95 -1.77
CA HIS A 292 -18.57 -10.58 -2.44
C HIS A 292 -18.33 -10.22 -3.91
N HIS A 293 -17.34 -9.35 -4.17
CA HIS A 293 -17.06 -8.84 -5.51
C HIS A 293 -16.15 -9.75 -6.36
N HIS A 294 -15.94 -11.01 -5.95
CA HIS A 294 -15.06 -11.93 -6.66
C HIS A 294 -15.60 -12.31 -8.06
N PRO A 295 -14.79 -12.25 -9.13
CA PRO A 295 -15.21 -12.57 -10.50
C PRO A 295 -15.44 -14.07 -10.67
N GLY A 296 -16.55 -14.44 -11.31
CA GLY A 296 -16.95 -15.83 -11.58
C GLY A 296 -18.03 -16.34 -10.63
N SER A 297 -18.86 -17.28 -11.12
CA SER A 297 -20.05 -17.83 -10.44
C SER A 297 -19.74 -18.84 -9.32
N ILE A 298 -18.82 -18.48 -8.43
CA ILE A 298 -18.30 -19.36 -7.37
C ILE A 298 -19.08 -19.18 -6.05
N GLN A 299 -19.78 -18.06 -5.87
CA GLN A 299 -20.52 -17.69 -4.65
C GLN A 299 -21.52 -18.77 -4.23
N GLY A 300 -22.30 -19.30 -5.17
CA GLY A 300 -23.28 -20.37 -4.88
C GLY A 300 -22.63 -21.67 -4.36
N LYS A 301 -21.43 -22.02 -4.85
CA LYS A 301 -20.66 -23.17 -4.36
C LYS A 301 -20.07 -22.90 -2.97
N LEU A 302 -19.62 -21.66 -2.73
CA LEU A 302 -19.10 -21.24 -1.43
C LEU A 302 -20.17 -21.32 -0.34
N ILE A 303 -21.36 -20.79 -0.60
CA ILE A 303 -22.50 -20.82 0.34
C ILE A 303 -22.88 -22.27 0.66
N ALA A 304 -23.01 -23.11 -0.37
CA ALA A 304 -23.31 -24.54 -0.21
C ALA A 304 -22.25 -25.29 0.61
N TYR A 305 -20.98 -24.94 0.43
CA TYR A 305 -19.90 -25.50 1.23
C TYR A 305 -19.92 -25.00 2.68
N ILE A 306 -20.14 -23.70 2.90
CA ILE A 306 -20.29 -23.11 4.24
C ILE A 306 -21.45 -23.79 4.97
N ARG A 307 -22.62 -23.93 4.34
CA ARG A 307 -23.77 -24.60 4.96
C ARG A 307 -23.48 -26.06 5.28
N LYS A 308 -22.76 -26.77 4.41
CA LYS A 308 -22.31 -28.14 4.70
C LYS A 308 -21.45 -28.20 5.97
N LEU A 309 -20.58 -27.22 6.19
CA LEU A 309 -19.72 -27.18 7.37
C LEU A 309 -20.48 -26.75 8.62
N THR A 310 -21.30 -25.71 8.52
CA THR A 310 -21.91 -25.04 9.67
C THR A 310 -23.25 -25.64 10.07
N GLY A 311 -24.04 -26.16 9.12
CA GLY A 311 -25.45 -26.47 9.34
C GLY A 311 -26.31 -25.23 9.67
N CYS A 312 -25.76 -24.02 9.58
CA CYS A 312 -26.44 -22.80 10.00
C CYS A 312 -27.22 -22.20 8.82
N ASN A 313 -28.52 -22.43 8.79
CA ASN A 313 -29.41 -21.94 7.72
C ASN A 313 -29.49 -20.41 7.67
N PRO A 314 -29.62 -19.68 8.79
CA PRO A 314 -29.62 -18.21 8.78
C PRO A 314 -28.36 -17.62 8.15
N LEU A 315 -27.18 -18.17 8.47
CA LEU A 315 -25.91 -17.75 7.88
C LEU A 315 -25.90 -17.95 6.36
N ALA A 316 -26.30 -19.13 5.88
CA ALA A 316 -26.29 -19.44 4.45
C ALA A 316 -27.28 -18.57 3.66
N GLN A 317 -28.50 -18.40 4.18
CA GLN A 317 -29.52 -17.53 3.60
C GLN A 317 -29.05 -16.08 3.50
N SER A 318 -28.44 -15.59 4.58
CA SER A 318 -27.91 -14.23 4.69
C SER A 318 -26.74 -13.99 3.73
N LEU A 319 -25.81 -14.95 3.59
CA LEU A 319 -24.74 -14.89 2.59
C LEU A 319 -25.25 -14.98 1.15
N HIS A 320 -26.33 -15.71 0.89
CA HIS A 320 -26.93 -15.78 -0.45
C HIS A 320 -27.50 -14.42 -0.88
N GLN A 321 -28.21 -13.74 0.02
CA GLN A 321 -28.73 -12.40 -0.27
C GLN A 321 -27.61 -11.39 -0.51
N LEU A 322 -26.55 -11.45 0.31
CA LEU A 322 -25.37 -10.61 0.13
C LEU A 322 -24.70 -10.89 -1.23
N PHE A 323 -24.25 -12.13 -1.44
CA PHE A 323 -23.32 -12.46 -2.52
C PHE A 323 -23.97 -12.66 -3.89
N CYS A 324 -25.21 -13.12 -3.95
CA CYS A 324 -25.84 -13.53 -5.22
C CYS A 324 -26.91 -12.55 -5.70
N ARG A 325 -27.52 -11.76 -4.80
CA ARG A 325 -28.55 -10.79 -5.17
C ARG A 325 -28.09 -9.35 -5.11
N ASN A 326 -26.97 -9.07 -4.42
CA ASN A 326 -26.54 -7.72 -4.09
C ASN A 326 -27.69 -6.94 -3.39
N GLU A 327 -28.49 -7.65 -2.59
CA GLU A 327 -29.63 -7.09 -1.84
C GLU A 327 -29.15 -6.60 -0.46
N LYS A 328 -29.77 -5.52 0.03
CA LYS A 328 -29.42 -4.96 1.35
C LYS A 328 -29.91 -5.89 2.45
N MET A 329 -29.04 -6.17 3.41
CA MET A 329 -29.31 -7.08 4.52
C MET A 329 -29.88 -6.35 5.74
N THR A 330 -30.68 -7.05 6.54
CA THR A 330 -31.16 -6.56 7.83
C THR A 330 -30.08 -6.69 8.90
N ARG A 331 -30.23 -5.96 10.03
CA ARG A 331 -29.32 -6.05 11.18
C ARG A 331 -29.22 -7.47 11.71
N ASN A 332 -30.33 -8.19 11.78
CA ASN A 332 -30.35 -9.62 12.14
C ASN A 332 -29.53 -10.47 11.18
N GLN A 333 -29.75 -10.33 9.89
CA GLN A 333 -29.00 -11.09 8.90
C GLN A 333 -27.49 -10.82 9.00
N LYS A 334 -27.11 -9.59 9.33
CA LYS A 334 -25.72 -9.24 9.66
C LYS A 334 -25.22 -9.95 10.92
N ILE A 335 -26.00 -9.99 12.00
CA ILE A 335 -25.70 -10.76 13.22
C ILE A 335 -25.49 -12.25 12.87
N ALA A 336 -26.36 -12.83 12.05
CA ALA A 336 -26.22 -14.23 11.61
C ALA A 336 -24.91 -14.47 10.84
N VAL A 337 -24.45 -13.51 10.03
CA VAL A 337 -23.16 -13.58 9.35
C VAL A 337 -22.00 -13.44 10.33
N VAL A 338 -22.01 -12.43 11.20
CA VAL A 338 -20.93 -12.17 12.17
C VAL A 338 -20.76 -13.36 13.12
N GLU A 339 -21.85 -13.78 13.78
CA GLU A 339 -21.81 -14.88 14.74
C GLU A 339 -21.55 -16.23 14.05
N GLY A 340 -22.18 -16.46 12.90
CA GLY A 340 -22.02 -17.71 12.15
C GLY A 340 -20.61 -17.88 11.60
N LEU A 341 -20.00 -16.83 11.04
CA LEU A 341 -18.63 -16.87 10.56
C LEU A 341 -17.61 -16.87 11.68
N TYR A 342 -17.88 -16.21 12.82
CA TYR A 342 -17.02 -16.32 14.00
C TYR A 342 -16.86 -17.78 14.42
N VAL A 343 -17.96 -18.50 14.63
CA VAL A 343 -17.91 -19.92 15.04
C VAL A 343 -17.21 -20.76 13.98
N LEU A 344 -17.49 -20.52 12.69
CA LEU A 344 -16.81 -21.23 11.60
C LEU A 344 -15.30 -20.98 11.62
N PHE A 345 -14.87 -19.72 11.65
CA PHE A 345 -13.45 -19.35 11.57
C PHE A 345 -12.68 -19.81 12.80
N ARG A 346 -13.30 -19.77 13.99
CA ARG A 346 -12.71 -20.32 15.20
C ARG A 346 -12.42 -21.83 15.07
N GLU A 347 -13.31 -22.58 14.45
CA GLU A 347 -13.10 -24.02 14.18
C GLU A 347 -12.10 -24.27 13.04
N LEU A 348 -11.95 -23.34 12.10
CA LEU A 348 -10.94 -23.44 11.04
C LEU A 348 -9.50 -23.19 11.53
N LEU A 349 -9.35 -22.42 12.61
CA LEU A 349 -8.05 -21.93 13.12
C LEU A 349 -7.48 -22.82 14.25
N PRO A 350 -6.13 -22.93 14.37
CA PRO A 350 -5.49 -23.77 15.39
C PRO A 350 -5.86 -23.38 16.83
N GLN A 351 -6.00 -24.39 17.70
CA GLN A 351 -6.35 -24.27 19.12
C GLN A 351 -5.18 -24.67 20.04
N GLN A 352 -5.23 -24.24 21.31
CA GLN A 352 -4.25 -24.58 22.35
C GLN A 352 -4.23 -26.10 22.60
N GLY A 353 -3.06 -26.73 22.47
CA GLY A 353 -2.90 -28.19 22.65
C GLY A 353 -2.70 -29.00 21.35
N SER A 354 -2.69 -28.34 20.18
CA SER A 354 -2.25 -28.99 18.93
C SER A 354 -0.79 -29.44 19.03
N ARG A 355 -0.50 -30.71 18.75
CA ARG A 355 0.81 -31.39 18.97
C ARG A 355 1.98 -30.87 18.11
N ARG A 356 1.82 -29.77 17.40
CA ARG A 356 2.85 -29.13 16.56
C ARG A 356 2.94 -27.68 17.02
N GLY A 357 4.15 -27.18 17.30
CA GLY A 357 4.40 -25.85 17.86
C GLY A 357 3.92 -24.69 16.98
N GLU A 358 2.60 -24.53 16.90
CA GLU A 358 1.89 -23.56 16.08
C GLU A 358 1.46 -22.36 16.93
N LYS A 359 1.33 -21.19 16.28
CA LYS A 359 0.79 -19.97 16.88
C LYS A 359 -0.62 -20.25 17.40
N VAL A 360 -0.81 -20.20 18.71
CA VAL A 360 -2.15 -20.23 19.32
C VAL A 360 -2.85 -18.93 18.94
N ILE A 361 -4.06 -19.05 18.38
CA ILE A 361 -4.90 -17.89 18.05
C ILE A 361 -5.94 -17.78 19.16
N GLU A 362 -5.88 -16.69 19.92
CA GLU A 362 -6.85 -16.40 20.97
C GLU A 362 -8.22 -16.07 20.36
N ASP A 363 -9.27 -16.21 21.19
CA ASP A 363 -10.66 -15.97 20.78
C ASP A 363 -10.90 -14.54 20.26
N GLN A 364 -10.18 -13.55 20.81
CA GLN A 364 -10.25 -12.15 20.40
C GLN A 364 -9.58 -11.83 19.04
N ASP A 365 -8.75 -12.74 18.54
CA ASP A 365 -7.93 -12.54 17.32
C ASP A 365 -8.49 -13.29 16.10
N VAL A 366 -9.64 -13.96 16.24
CA VAL A 366 -10.23 -14.81 15.20
C VAL A 366 -10.46 -14.03 13.91
N PHE A 367 -11.02 -12.83 14.01
CA PHE A 367 -11.32 -12.00 12.85
C PHE A 367 -10.09 -11.34 12.21
N GLU A 368 -8.99 -11.12 12.94
CA GLU A 368 -7.72 -10.69 12.34
C GLU A 368 -7.18 -11.74 11.36
N ASN A 369 -7.56 -13.00 11.54
CA ASN A 369 -7.14 -14.14 10.73
C ASN A 369 -8.18 -14.55 9.67
N SER A 370 -9.23 -13.74 9.46
CA SER A 370 -10.31 -14.03 8.51
C SER A 370 -9.84 -14.22 7.06
N LEU A 371 -8.77 -13.53 6.62
CA LEU A 371 -8.15 -13.73 5.30
C LEU A 371 -7.72 -15.19 5.06
N PHE A 372 -7.12 -15.82 6.06
CA PHE A 372 -6.66 -17.21 5.97
C PHE A 372 -7.84 -18.18 5.91
N CYS A 373 -8.89 -17.91 6.67
CA CYS A 373 -10.13 -18.68 6.67
C CYS A 373 -10.82 -18.62 5.30
N TRP A 374 -10.97 -17.42 4.73
CA TRP A 374 -11.53 -17.25 3.40
C TRP A 374 -10.71 -17.93 2.32
N ALA A 375 -9.38 -17.76 2.33
CA ALA A 375 -8.49 -18.45 1.38
C ALA A 375 -8.62 -19.98 1.48
N HIS A 376 -8.77 -20.53 2.69
CA HIS A 376 -9.00 -21.95 2.90
C HIS A 376 -10.32 -22.43 2.28
N LEU A 377 -11.42 -21.73 2.57
CA LEU A 377 -12.74 -22.06 2.01
C LEU A 377 -12.70 -22.01 0.49
N MET A 378 -12.12 -20.95 -0.08
CA MET A 378 -11.98 -20.77 -1.53
C MET A 378 -11.09 -21.85 -2.18
N TYR A 379 -10.05 -22.32 -1.49
CA TYR A 379 -9.24 -23.44 -1.97
C TYR A 379 -10.04 -24.75 -2.01
N LYS A 380 -10.84 -25.03 -0.98
CA LYS A 380 -11.62 -26.27 -0.86
C LYS A 380 -12.71 -26.36 -1.92
N ILE A 381 -13.39 -25.25 -2.22
CA ILE A 381 -14.48 -25.24 -3.20
C ILE A 381 -14.00 -25.47 -4.64
N LYS A 382 -12.74 -25.11 -4.99
CA LYS A 382 -12.16 -25.43 -6.31
C LYS A 382 -12.16 -26.94 -6.59
N LYS A 383 -12.07 -27.77 -5.56
CA LYS A 383 -12.07 -29.24 -5.65
C LYS A 383 -13.44 -29.86 -5.40
N TRP A 384 -14.44 -29.05 -5.07
CA TRP A 384 -15.76 -29.51 -4.66
C TRP A 384 -16.69 -29.64 -5.87
N ARG A 385 -17.26 -30.84 -6.06
CA ARG A 385 -18.02 -31.24 -7.25
C ARG A 385 -19.54 -31.19 -7.08
N THR A 386 -20.05 -30.76 -5.93
CA THR A 386 -21.48 -30.77 -5.65
C THR A 386 -22.19 -29.60 -6.33
N GLU A 387 -23.45 -29.80 -6.68
CA GLU A 387 -24.33 -28.77 -7.23
C GLU A 387 -24.55 -27.61 -6.24
N PRO A 388 -24.70 -26.37 -6.73
CA PRO A 388 -25.02 -25.22 -5.90
C PRO A 388 -26.37 -25.38 -5.20
N GLU A 389 -26.60 -24.59 -4.16
CA GLU A 389 -27.91 -24.56 -3.50
C GLU A 389 -29.00 -24.06 -4.46
N VAL A 390 -30.21 -24.58 -4.30
CA VAL A 390 -31.38 -24.18 -5.09
C VAL A 390 -32.27 -23.26 -4.24
N TYR A 391 -32.45 -22.03 -4.73
CA TYR A 391 -33.34 -21.04 -4.14
C TYR A 391 -34.47 -20.70 -5.13
N ALA A 392 -35.71 -20.59 -4.63
CA ALA A 392 -36.85 -20.11 -5.38
C ALA A 392 -37.10 -18.63 -5.08
N PRO A 393 -37.09 -17.73 -6.08
CA PRO A 393 -37.52 -16.36 -5.87
C PRO A 393 -39.03 -16.30 -5.60
N ILE A 394 -39.40 -15.70 -4.48
CA ILE A 394 -40.77 -15.36 -4.13
C ILE A 394 -40.99 -13.89 -4.45
N ASN A 395 -41.92 -13.57 -5.37
CA ASN A 395 -42.25 -12.19 -5.71
C ASN A 395 -43.08 -11.53 -4.59
N LEU A 396 -42.71 -10.31 -4.19
CA LEU A 396 -43.37 -9.56 -3.13
C LEU A 396 -44.21 -8.37 -3.65
N LEU A 397 -44.22 -8.18 -4.96
CA LEU A 397 -44.96 -7.10 -5.62
C LEU A 397 -46.26 -7.61 -6.24
N SER A 398 -47.31 -6.79 -6.12
CA SER A 398 -48.57 -6.92 -6.84
C SER A 398 -48.41 -6.52 -8.32
N GLY A 399 -49.46 -6.75 -9.11
CA GLY A 399 -49.46 -6.43 -10.56
C GLY A 399 -49.21 -4.96 -10.88
N ASP A 400 -49.48 -4.06 -9.92
CA ASP A 400 -49.33 -2.61 -10.07
C ASP A 400 -47.93 -2.12 -9.66
N GLY A 401 -47.00 -3.04 -9.37
CA GLY A 401 -45.61 -2.72 -9.00
C GLY A 401 -45.41 -2.34 -7.51
N ASN A 402 -46.49 -2.22 -6.74
CA ASN A 402 -46.47 -1.98 -5.31
C ASN A 402 -46.30 -3.29 -4.50
N HIS A 403 -45.78 -3.22 -3.28
CA HIS A 403 -45.80 -4.35 -2.35
C HIS A 403 -47.23 -4.78 -2.03
N PHE A 404 -47.41 -6.08 -1.79
CA PHE A 404 -48.70 -6.57 -1.30
C PHE A 404 -49.05 -5.96 0.07
N CYS A 405 -50.31 -5.56 0.23
CA CYS A 405 -50.92 -5.13 1.47
C CYS A 405 -51.69 -6.29 2.11
N GLU A 406 -52.59 -6.92 1.36
CA GLU A 406 -53.35 -8.11 1.76
C GLU A 406 -53.16 -9.22 0.72
N PRO A 407 -52.03 -9.95 0.74
CA PRO A 407 -51.74 -10.98 -0.25
C PRO A 407 -52.68 -12.19 -0.06
N VAL A 408 -53.36 -12.57 -1.14
CA VAL A 408 -54.31 -13.69 -1.17
C VAL A 408 -54.01 -14.67 -2.31
N ARG A 409 -54.40 -15.93 -2.12
CA ARG A 409 -54.39 -16.99 -3.13
C ARG A 409 -55.81 -17.22 -3.62
N VAL A 410 -55.95 -17.29 -4.95
CA VAL A 410 -57.19 -17.63 -5.63
C VAL A 410 -57.20 -19.14 -5.89
N PRO A 411 -58.27 -19.87 -5.52
CA PRO A 411 -58.34 -21.31 -5.73
C PRO A 411 -58.08 -21.73 -7.18
N GLY A 412 -57.12 -22.65 -7.40
CA GLY A 412 -56.78 -23.18 -8.72
C GLY A 412 -55.86 -22.31 -9.57
N VAL A 413 -55.61 -21.06 -9.16
CA VAL A 413 -54.74 -20.13 -9.89
C VAL A 413 -53.34 -20.13 -9.27
N PRO A 414 -52.28 -20.38 -10.06
CA PRO A 414 -50.92 -20.28 -9.55
C PRO A 414 -50.55 -18.82 -9.28
N GLY A 415 -50.02 -18.53 -8.09
CA GLY A 415 -49.52 -17.20 -7.72
C GLY A 415 -50.20 -16.61 -6.49
N VAL A 416 -49.93 -15.33 -6.26
CA VAL A 416 -50.47 -14.50 -5.15
C VAL A 416 -50.95 -13.19 -5.75
N PHE A 417 -52.08 -12.70 -5.25
CA PHE A 417 -52.77 -11.50 -5.73
C PHE A 417 -53.02 -10.53 -4.59
N GLU A 418 -53.17 -9.25 -4.92
CA GLU A 418 -53.65 -8.26 -3.95
C GLU A 418 -55.16 -8.44 -3.75
N ARG A 419 -55.61 -8.48 -2.51
CA ARG A 419 -57.03 -8.75 -2.19
C ARG A 419 -57.95 -7.72 -2.81
N ALA A 420 -57.61 -6.44 -2.71
CA ALA A 420 -58.40 -5.35 -3.31
C ALA A 420 -58.57 -5.52 -4.82
N HIS A 421 -57.52 -5.95 -5.53
CA HIS A 421 -57.58 -6.21 -6.98
C HIS A 421 -58.53 -7.37 -7.32
N VAL A 422 -58.51 -8.44 -6.52
CA VAL A 422 -59.41 -9.59 -6.73
C VAL A 422 -60.85 -9.22 -6.41
N LEU A 423 -61.09 -8.48 -5.32
CA LEU A 423 -62.43 -8.02 -4.95
C LEU A 423 -63.03 -7.08 -6.00
N GLN A 424 -62.20 -6.19 -6.57
CA GLN A 424 -62.65 -5.31 -7.64
C GLN A 424 -63.07 -6.12 -8.87
N ARG A 425 -62.31 -7.15 -9.27
CA ARG A 425 -62.71 -8.06 -10.35
C ARG A 425 -63.99 -8.85 -10.06
N ILE A 426 -64.20 -9.29 -8.82
CA ILE A 426 -65.45 -9.93 -8.40
C ILE A 426 -66.62 -8.94 -8.54
N LYS A 427 -66.42 -7.69 -8.15
CA LYS A 427 -67.43 -6.61 -8.27
C LYS A 427 -67.73 -6.27 -9.73
N ASP A 428 -66.72 -6.28 -10.60
CA ASP A 428 -66.83 -5.98 -12.03
C ASP A 428 -67.37 -7.17 -12.85
N GLY A 429 -67.47 -8.37 -12.24
CA GLY A 429 -68.00 -9.58 -12.86
C GLY A 429 -66.99 -10.32 -13.76
N ASP A 430 -65.70 -10.00 -13.63
CA ASP A 430 -64.62 -10.58 -14.44
C ASP A 430 -64.29 -12.02 -14.04
N LYS A 431 -64.11 -12.92 -15.02
CA LYS A 431 -63.63 -14.29 -14.78
C LYS A 431 -62.10 -14.32 -14.66
N ILE A 432 -61.58 -14.86 -13.56
CA ILE A 432 -60.14 -15.10 -13.39
C ILE A 432 -59.75 -16.41 -14.09
N PRO A 433 -58.78 -16.40 -15.05
CA PRO A 433 -58.33 -17.60 -15.74
C PRO A 433 -57.86 -18.70 -14.78
N ASN A 434 -58.27 -19.95 -15.03
CA ASN A 434 -57.93 -21.14 -14.25
C ASN A 434 -58.45 -21.17 -12.80
N CYS A 435 -59.35 -20.26 -12.42
CA CYS A 435 -60.00 -20.31 -11.11
C CYS A 435 -60.91 -21.54 -10.99
N THR A 436 -60.70 -22.37 -9.98
CA THR A 436 -61.51 -23.58 -9.75
C THR A 436 -62.80 -23.31 -8.97
N ALA A 437 -62.92 -22.13 -8.36
CA ALA A 437 -64.14 -21.69 -7.69
C ALA A 437 -65.00 -20.85 -8.64
N GLU A 438 -66.17 -21.36 -9.04
CA GLU A 438 -67.20 -20.60 -9.76
C GLU A 438 -68.56 -20.71 -9.01
N PRO A 439 -69.18 -19.59 -8.58
CA PRO A 439 -68.67 -18.22 -8.63
C PRO A 439 -67.58 -17.97 -7.57
N LEU A 440 -66.58 -17.17 -7.92
CA LEU A 440 -65.56 -16.73 -6.96
C LEU A 440 -66.19 -15.77 -5.96
N GLN A 441 -66.20 -16.15 -4.68
CA GLN A 441 -66.71 -15.33 -3.58
C GLN A 441 -65.56 -14.83 -2.69
N GLU A 442 -65.77 -13.75 -1.95
CA GLU A 442 -64.77 -13.17 -1.04
C GLU A 442 -64.27 -14.19 0.02
N ASN A 443 -65.15 -15.05 0.52
CA ASN A 443 -64.83 -16.14 1.46
C ASN A 443 -64.00 -17.28 0.84
N SER A 444 -63.86 -17.32 -0.49
CA SER A 444 -63.11 -18.34 -1.22
C SER A 444 -61.61 -18.01 -1.27
N LEU A 445 -61.24 -16.78 -0.94
CA LEU A 445 -59.85 -16.31 -0.95
C LEU A 445 -59.11 -16.83 0.29
N GLN A 446 -57.93 -17.39 0.07
CA GLN A 446 -57.06 -17.85 1.16
C GLN A 446 -55.96 -16.81 1.37
N ARG A 447 -55.65 -16.51 2.63
CA ARG A 447 -54.50 -15.63 2.95
C ARG A 447 -53.21 -16.30 2.53
N ALA A 448 -52.31 -15.54 1.89
CA ALA A 448 -50.98 -16.01 1.55
C ALA A 448 -50.04 -15.76 2.75
N THR A 449 -50.22 -16.53 3.82
CA THR A 449 -49.52 -16.36 5.11
C THR A 449 -48.00 -16.47 4.98
N ASP A 450 -47.51 -17.20 3.98
CA ASP A 450 -46.09 -17.28 3.65
C ASP A 450 -45.53 -15.94 3.13
N ILE A 451 -46.32 -15.20 2.35
CA ILE A 451 -45.94 -13.86 1.86
C ILE A 451 -46.07 -12.83 2.98
N GLU A 452 -47.17 -12.86 3.74
CA GLU A 452 -47.37 -11.97 4.91
C GLU A 452 -46.19 -12.05 5.88
N LYS A 453 -45.72 -13.27 6.15
CA LYS A 453 -44.56 -13.53 7.00
C LYS A 453 -43.27 -12.90 6.46
N ILE A 454 -43.05 -12.95 5.14
CA ILE A 454 -41.87 -12.34 4.50
C ILE A 454 -41.94 -10.81 4.57
N LEU A 455 -43.11 -10.23 4.28
CA LEU A 455 -43.34 -8.79 4.31
C LEU A 455 -43.10 -8.19 5.71
N LEU A 456 -43.50 -8.89 6.76
CA LEU A 456 -43.27 -8.48 8.15
C LEU A 456 -41.80 -8.55 8.59
N SER A 457 -40.96 -9.28 7.84
CA SER A 457 -39.61 -9.64 8.28
C SER A 457 -38.51 -8.97 7.46
N LEU A 458 -38.85 -8.31 6.34
CA LEU A 458 -37.89 -7.76 5.39
C LEU A 458 -38.19 -6.30 5.03
N PRO A 459 -37.18 -5.55 4.58
CA PRO A 459 -37.37 -4.17 4.16
C PRO A 459 -38.25 -4.03 2.91
N ARG A 460 -38.97 -2.92 2.83
CA ARG A 460 -39.85 -2.60 1.70
C ARG A 460 -39.15 -2.34 0.37
N PHE A 461 -37.84 -2.12 0.32
CA PHE A 461 -37.15 -2.06 -0.98
C PHE A 461 -36.91 -3.46 -1.58
N THR A 462 -37.14 -4.55 -0.83
CA THR A 462 -36.97 -5.93 -1.31
C THR A 462 -38.14 -6.32 -2.21
N ARG A 463 -37.86 -6.52 -3.50
CA ARG A 463 -38.89 -6.84 -4.50
C ARG A 463 -39.22 -8.33 -4.59
N ALA A 464 -38.24 -9.17 -4.34
CA ALA A 464 -38.40 -10.62 -4.31
C ALA A 464 -37.48 -11.20 -3.24
N TYR A 465 -37.83 -12.37 -2.69
CA TYR A 465 -37.03 -13.05 -1.68
C TYR A 465 -36.67 -14.47 -2.11
N PRO A 466 -35.38 -14.84 -2.21
CA PRO A 466 -34.97 -16.20 -2.56
C PRO A 466 -35.14 -17.15 -1.37
N LEU A 467 -36.15 -18.00 -1.37
CA LEU A 467 -36.35 -19.01 -0.33
C LEU A 467 -35.64 -20.32 -0.69
N TRP A 468 -34.96 -20.92 0.29
CA TRP A 468 -34.27 -22.19 0.09
C TRP A 468 -35.24 -23.39 0.07
N ILE A 469 -35.14 -24.27 -0.95
CA ILE A 469 -36.18 -25.30 -1.23
C ILE A 469 -35.81 -26.71 -0.72
N HIS A 470 -34.54 -26.97 -0.35
CA HIS A 470 -34.05 -28.34 -0.09
C HIS A 470 -33.49 -28.56 1.32
N HIS A 471 -34.13 -27.99 2.35
CA HIS A 471 -33.58 -28.04 3.71
C HIS A 471 -33.49 -29.42 4.35
N ASN A 472 -34.45 -30.31 4.08
CA ASN A 472 -34.47 -31.65 4.66
C ASN A 472 -33.44 -32.63 4.06
N LYS A 473 -32.73 -32.27 2.99
CA LYS A 473 -31.76 -33.15 2.29
C LYS A 473 -30.30 -32.89 2.63
N THR A 474 -29.99 -31.82 3.38
CA THR A 474 -28.59 -31.45 3.65
C THR A 474 -28.30 -31.50 5.15
N SER A 475 -27.62 -32.55 5.60
CA SER A 475 -27.10 -32.62 6.97
C SER A 475 -25.76 -31.88 7.06
N GLY A 476 -25.70 -30.82 7.86
CA GLY A 476 -24.46 -30.08 8.13
C GLY A 476 -23.53 -30.82 9.10
N GLN A 477 -22.26 -30.46 9.10
CA GLN A 477 -21.26 -30.94 10.08
C GLN A 477 -21.36 -30.21 11.42
N ASN A 478 -22.21 -29.19 11.54
CA ASN A 478 -22.49 -28.45 12.77
C ASN A 478 -21.20 -27.94 13.43
N PHE A 479 -20.34 -27.33 12.63
CA PHE A 479 -19.05 -26.77 13.04
C PHE A 479 -18.01 -27.79 13.54
N GLN A 480 -18.29 -29.09 13.47
CA GLN A 480 -17.33 -30.14 13.82
C GLN A 480 -16.36 -30.40 12.64
N ILE A 481 -15.37 -29.53 12.48
CA ILE A 481 -14.43 -29.59 11.35
C ILE A 481 -13.09 -30.16 11.82
N ASN A 482 -12.72 -31.36 11.32
CA ASN A 482 -11.39 -31.91 11.59
C ASN A 482 -10.39 -31.44 10.53
N ILE A 483 -9.62 -30.39 10.86
CA ILE A 483 -8.60 -29.85 9.98
C ILE A 483 -7.22 -30.33 10.41
N GLN A 484 -6.62 -31.21 9.59
CA GLN A 484 -5.25 -31.70 9.80
C GLN A 484 -4.17 -30.74 9.26
N ARG A 485 -4.45 -29.45 9.15
CA ARG A 485 -3.55 -28.44 8.53
C ARG A 485 -2.98 -27.49 9.58
N THR A 486 -1.72 -27.13 9.37
CA THR A 486 -1.01 -26.15 10.21
C THR A 486 -1.33 -24.73 9.78
N PHE A 487 -1.21 -23.74 10.68
CA PHE A 487 -1.35 -22.32 10.31
C PHE A 487 -0.47 -21.94 9.10
N GLY A 488 0.78 -22.43 9.05
CA GLY A 488 1.69 -22.19 7.93
C GLY A 488 1.15 -22.66 6.57
N SER A 489 0.43 -23.79 6.53
CA SER A 489 -0.20 -24.27 5.29
C SER A 489 -1.39 -23.42 4.82
N MET A 490 -2.01 -22.64 5.73
CA MET A 490 -3.05 -21.67 5.39
C MET A 490 -2.43 -20.39 4.83
N VAL A 491 -1.28 -19.95 5.38
CA VAL A 491 -0.49 -18.83 4.85
C VAL A 491 -0.04 -19.09 3.40
N GLU A 492 0.44 -20.29 3.09
CA GLU A 492 0.76 -20.66 1.70
C GLU A 492 -0.47 -20.64 0.78
N GLY A 493 -1.64 -21.03 1.31
CA GLY A 493 -2.91 -20.97 0.57
C GLY A 493 -3.34 -19.54 0.25
N LEU A 494 -3.11 -18.58 1.15
CA LEU A 494 -3.42 -17.17 0.94
C LEU A 494 -2.67 -16.59 -0.27
N LYS A 495 -1.41 -16.97 -0.46
CA LYS A 495 -0.59 -16.56 -1.63
C LYS A 495 -1.22 -16.94 -2.98
N SER A 496 -2.13 -17.92 -3.01
CA SER A 496 -2.82 -18.36 -4.23
C SER A 496 -4.12 -17.60 -4.54
N PHE A 497 -4.52 -16.64 -3.69
CA PHE A 497 -5.72 -15.83 -3.82
C PHE A 497 -5.40 -14.34 -3.80
N ASP A 498 -5.10 -13.79 -4.97
CA ASP A 498 -4.57 -12.43 -5.15
C ASP A 498 -5.43 -11.31 -4.53
N ARG A 499 -6.76 -11.45 -4.50
CA ARG A 499 -7.68 -10.44 -3.94
C ARG A 499 -7.72 -10.35 -2.42
N LEU A 500 -7.26 -11.39 -1.73
CA LEU A 500 -7.14 -11.38 -0.27
C LEU A 500 -5.72 -10.98 0.18
N ASN A 501 -4.80 -10.75 -0.76
CA ASN A 501 -3.50 -10.18 -0.45
C ASN A 501 -3.66 -8.68 -0.22
N VAL A 502 -3.12 -8.20 0.89
CA VAL A 502 -3.08 -6.77 1.19
C VAL A 502 -2.00 -6.13 0.32
N ALA A 503 -2.42 -5.28 -0.60
CA ALA A 503 -1.56 -4.47 -1.42
C ALA A 503 -0.94 -3.36 -0.56
N PRO A 504 0.39 -3.23 -0.57
CA PRO A 504 1.05 -2.06 -0.01
C PRO A 504 0.57 -0.78 -0.72
N PRO A 505 0.27 0.32 0.00
CA PRO A 505 -0.07 1.61 -0.58
C PRO A 505 0.73 2.00 -1.83
N LEU A 506 2.07 1.88 -1.82
CA LEU A 506 2.90 2.30 -2.96
C LEU A 506 2.72 1.43 -4.21
N HIS A 507 2.37 0.15 -4.07
CA HIS A 507 2.06 -0.72 -5.21
C HIS A 507 0.81 -0.24 -5.97
N LEU A 508 -0.09 0.49 -5.31
CA LEU A 508 -1.29 1.04 -5.94
C LEU A 508 -1.00 2.13 -6.96
N LYS A 509 0.21 2.73 -6.98
CA LYS A 509 0.59 3.71 -8.01
C LYS A 509 0.57 3.12 -9.43
N ASN A 510 0.97 1.86 -9.54
CA ASN A 510 1.16 1.13 -10.79
C ASN A 510 -0.05 0.27 -11.19
N LEU A 511 -1.01 0.10 -10.28
CA LEU A 511 -2.23 -0.66 -10.54
C LEU A 511 -3.22 0.18 -11.36
N GLY A 512 -3.70 -0.38 -12.48
CA GLY A 512 -4.71 0.25 -13.34
C GLY A 512 -6.13 0.22 -12.73
N TYR A 513 -7.14 0.40 -13.60
CA TYR A 513 -8.57 0.40 -13.23
C TYR A 513 -9.14 -0.97 -12.82
N THR A 514 -8.35 -2.04 -12.87
CA THR A 514 -8.89 -3.41 -12.83
C THR A 514 -8.35 -4.19 -11.64
N GLY A 515 -9.11 -4.20 -10.55
CA GLY A 515 -8.96 -5.18 -9.47
C GLY A 515 -9.12 -4.57 -8.08
N SER A 516 -10.27 -4.77 -7.44
CA SER A 516 -10.47 -4.47 -6.02
C SER A 516 -9.42 -5.22 -5.20
N SER A 517 -8.57 -4.49 -4.49
CA SER A 517 -7.47 -5.03 -3.68
C SER A 517 -7.56 -4.47 -2.26
N LEU A 518 -7.11 -5.23 -1.26
CA LEU A 518 -7.08 -4.77 0.12
C LEU A 518 -5.90 -3.83 0.32
N VAL A 519 -6.03 -2.76 1.11
CA VAL A 519 -4.96 -1.79 1.38
C VAL A 519 -5.01 -1.32 2.83
N PHE A 520 -3.84 -1.12 3.46
CA PHE A 520 -3.78 -0.50 4.78
C PHE A 520 -4.16 0.98 4.72
N LEU A 521 -5.13 1.37 5.55
CA LEU A 521 -5.47 2.76 5.82
C LEU A 521 -4.71 3.30 7.05
N SER A 522 -4.41 2.40 8.00
CA SER A 522 -3.50 2.60 9.14
C SER A 522 -3.00 1.23 9.63
N GLU A 523 -2.16 1.16 10.68
CA GLU A 523 -1.68 -0.12 11.25
C GLU A 523 -2.81 -1.07 11.70
N ASP A 524 -3.96 -0.50 12.06
CA ASP A 524 -5.13 -1.21 12.60
C ASP A 524 -6.37 -1.12 11.71
N ASN A 525 -6.26 -0.52 10.51
CA ASN A 525 -7.41 -0.38 9.60
C ASN A 525 -7.04 -0.79 8.17
N LEU A 526 -7.83 -1.70 7.62
CA LEU A 526 -7.78 -2.20 6.25
C LEU A 526 -8.98 -1.68 5.46
N GLY A 527 -8.73 -1.13 4.28
CA GLY A 527 -9.73 -0.69 3.33
C GLY A 527 -9.63 -1.41 1.99
N ILE A 528 -10.48 -1.00 1.06
CA ILE A 528 -10.60 -1.61 -0.27
C ILE A 528 -10.30 -0.57 -1.33
N TYR A 529 -9.27 -0.81 -2.13
CA TYR A 529 -8.98 0.01 -3.30
C TYR A 529 -10.09 -0.16 -4.35
N LEU A 530 -10.71 0.95 -4.75
CA LEU A 530 -11.75 0.97 -5.78
C LEU A 530 -11.14 1.33 -7.14
N TYR A 531 -10.57 2.53 -7.25
CA TYR A 531 -9.95 3.04 -8.47
C TYR A 531 -9.01 4.22 -8.18
N LYS A 532 -8.15 4.50 -9.15
CA LYS A 532 -7.25 5.66 -9.17
C LYS A 532 -7.96 6.89 -9.74
N ASP A 533 -7.74 8.06 -9.15
CA ASP A 533 -8.29 9.31 -9.69
C ASP A 533 -7.64 9.64 -11.04
N LYS A 534 -8.47 9.95 -12.05
CA LYS A 534 -8.01 10.29 -13.40
C LYS A 534 -7.30 11.65 -13.47
N CYS A 535 -7.66 12.57 -12.58
CA CYS A 535 -7.18 13.96 -12.59
C CYS A 535 -5.94 14.16 -11.71
N ALA A 536 -5.62 13.22 -10.82
CA ALA A 536 -4.50 13.32 -9.89
C ALA A 536 -3.80 11.95 -9.74
N ALA A 537 -2.59 11.84 -10.31
CA ALA A 537 -1.86 10.58 -10.45
C ALA A 537 -1.42 9.94 -9.12
N ASP A 538 -1.43 10.67 -8.01
CA ASP A 538 -1.10 10.15 -6.67
C ASP A 538 -2.33 9.91 -5.79
N MET A 539 -3.54 10.23 -6.26
CA MET A 539 -4.77 10.06 -5.48
C MET A 539 -5.48 8.76 -5.82
N ILE A 540 -5.82 8.01 -4.78
CA ILE A 540 -6.63 6.79 -4.87
C ILE A 540 -7.96 6.97 -4.13
N VAL A 541 -8.96 6.22 -4.59
CA VAL A 541 -10.27 6.12 -3.94
C VAL A 541 -10.37 4.76 -3.28
N VAL A 542 -10.58 4.77 -1.97
CA VAL A 542 -10.66 3.58 -1.12
C VAL A 542 -11.99 3.57 -0.36
N HIS A 543 -12.55 2.39 -0.13
CA HIS A 543 -13.70 2.20 0.75
C HIS A 543 -13.23 1.71 2.13
N ASP A 544 -13.53 2.47 3.19
CA ASP A 544 -13.19 2.14 4.57
C ASP A 544 -14.34 1.36 5.22
N CYS A 545 -14.12 0.07 5.48
CA CYS A 545 -15.15 -0.84 6.00
C CYS A 545 -15.39 -0.70 7.52
N LEU A 546 -14.69 0.18 8.22
CA LEU A 546 -15.01 0.47 9.63
C LEU A 546 -16.10 1.53 9.74
N ASP A 547 -15.99 2.62 8.98
CA ASP A 547 -16.94 3.74 9.02
C ASP A 547 -17.89 3.81 7.81
N GLY A 548 -17.71 2.91 6.82
CA GLY A 548 -18.56 2.79 5.63
C GLY A 548 -18.40 3.91 4.62
N LYS A 549 -17.32 4.70 4.70
CA LYS A 549 -17.12 5.87 3.85
C LYS A 549 -16.12 5.61 2.74
N ILE A 550 -16.43 6.12 1.56
CA ILE A 550 -15.46 6.26 0.48
C ILE A 550 -14.55 7.44 0.80
N LYS A 551 -13.24 7.18 0.87
CA LYS A 551 -12.20 8.16 1.16
C LYS A 551 -11.29 8.32 -0.06
N LYS A 552 -10.91 9.57 -0.32
CA LYS A 552 -9.91 9.91 -1.33
C LYS A 552 -8.60 10.20 -0.60
N LEU A 553 -7.56 9.41 -0.88
CA LEU A 553 -6.30 9.45 -0.15
C LEU A 553 -5.13 9.62 -1.12
N ASP A 554 -4.10 10.34 -0.69
CA ASP A 554 -2.82 10.41 -1.37
C ASP A 554 -2.00 9.16 -1.02
N VAL A 555 -1.52 8.45 -2.04
CA VAL A 555 -0.78 7.19 -1.89
C VAL A 555 0.53 7.39 -1.12
N ASN A 556 1.22 8.51 -1.31
CA ASN A 556 2.48 8.80 -0.62
C ASN A 556 2.26 9.08 0.85
N ILE A 557 1.20 9.83 1.18
CA ILE A 557 0.82 10.11 2.56
C ILE A 557 0.39 8.80 3.25
N LEU A 558 -0.40 7.98 2.56
CA LEU A 558 -0.83 6.69 3.08
C LEU A 558 0.35 5.75 3.33
N ALA A 559 1.33 5.74 2.43
CA ALA A 559 2.55 4.96 2.58
C ALA A 559 3.38 5.40 3.80
N ALA A 560 3.54 6.71 3.98
CA ALA A 560 4.22 7.27 5.16
C ALA A 560 3.50 6.92 6.47
N MET A 561 2.16 6.97 6.50
CA MET A 561 1.35 6.69 7.68
C MET A 561 1.32 5.21 8.09
N THR A 562 1.30 4.31 7.11
CA THR A 562 1.21 2.85 7.35
C THR A 562 2.58 2.20 7.50
N GLY A 563 3.66 2.99 7.43
CA GLY A 563 5.02 2.47 7.40
C GLY A 563 5.27 1.61 6.16
N ASP A 564 4.45 1.74 5.11
CA ASP A 564 4.68 1.10 3.84
C ASP A 564 5.88 1.75 3.16
N ARG A 565 7.02 1.14 3.43
CA ARG A 565 8.28 1.42 2.78
C ARG A 565 8.54 0.40 1.67
N THR A 566 7.57 -0.39 1.18
CA THR A 566 7.78 -1.58 0.29
C THR A 566 8.52 -1.36 -1.03
N ASP A 567 9.06 -0.17 -1.23
CA ASP A 567 10.37 -0.03 -1.86
C ASP A 567 11.53 -0.81 -1.15
N ASP A 568 11.35 -1.35 0.08
CA ASP A 568 12.43 -1.77 0.99
C ASP A 568 12.29 -3.19 1.64
N GLN A 569 11.67 -4.18 0.99
CA GLN A 569 11.97 -5.61 1.31
C GLN A 569 12.18 -6.55 0.11
N SER A 570 12.22 -6.02 -1.10
CA SER A 570 13.35 -6.30 -1.96
C SER A 570 14.07 -4.97 -2.05
N PHE A 571 15.33 -4.85 -1.65
CA PHE A 571 16.09 -3.68 -2.05
C PHE A 571 16.06 -3.64 -3.58
N VAL A 572 15.25 -2.74 -4.16
CA VAL A 572 15.08 -2.64 -5.61
C VAL A 572 16.27 -1.85 -6.10
N THR A 573 17.22 -2.55 -6.71
CA THR A 573 18.34 -1.92 -7.37
C THR A 573 17.93 -1.66 -8.80
N SER A 574 18.09 -0.43 -9.29
CA SER A 574 17.82 -0.11 -10.70
C SER A 574 18.75 -0.88 -11.64
N ARG A 575 19.89 -1.33 -11.10
CA ARG A 575 20.97 -2.06 -11.79
C ARG A 575 21.55 -3.15 -10.89
N THR A 576 22.33 -4.07 -11.43
CA THR A 576 23.06 -5.05 -10.61
C THR A 576 24.18 -4.32 -9.84
N PRO A 577 24.19 -4.33 -8.49
CA PRO A 577 25.21 -3.63 -7.72
C PRO A 577 26.56 -4.33 -7.84
N LYS A 578 27.61 -3.55 -8.09
CA LYS A 578 28.98 -4.07 -8.14
C LYS A 578 29.62 -4.14 -6.76
N GLU A 579 29.17 -3.30 -5.85
CA GLU A 579 29.71 -3.19 -4.49
C GLU A 579 28.57 -2.86 -3.51
N ALA A 580 28.53 -3.56 -2.39
CA ALA A 580 27.59 -3.37 -1.31
C ALA A 580 28.33 -2.90 -0.07
N ILE A 581 27.90 -1.75 0.46
CA ILE A 581 28.60 -1.04 1.53
C ILE A 581 27.68 -0.96 2.75
N VAL A 582 28.15 -1.42 3.91
CA VAL A 582 27.50 -1.10 5.18
C VAL A 582 28.33 -0.05 5.89
N VAL A 583 27.73 1.11 6.15
CA VAL A 583 28.36 2.14 6.96
C VAL A 583 27.96 1.96 8.41
N LEU A 584 28.95 1.71 9.26
CA LEU A 584 28.82 1.61 10.71
C LEU A 584 29.18 2.97 11.31
N ILE A 585 28.20 3.58 11.98
CA ILE A 585 28.37 4.88 12.65
C ILE A 585 28.36 4.69 14.15
N ASP A 586 29.45 5.11 14.76
CA ASP A 586 29.58 5.17 16.20
C ASP A 586 28.76 6.34 16.75
N THR A 587 27.85 6.02 17.66
CA THR A 587 27.06 6.99 18.42
C THR A 587 27.26 6.82 19.92
N SER A 588 28.38 6.24 20.35
CA SER A 588 28.74 6.09 21.76
C SER A 588 29.05 7.42 22.44
N SER A 589 29.05 7.45 23.78
CA SER A 589 29.32 8.67 24.54
C SER A 589 30.71 9.29 24.28
N SER A 590 31.72 8.52 23.83
CA SER A 590 33.04 9.08 23.48
C SER A 590 33.03 9.93 22.20
N MET A 591 31.94 9.86 21.43
CA MET A 591 31.72 10.68 20.24
C MET A 591 31.31 12.12 20.56
N GLU A 592 31.06 12.43 21.83
CA GLU A 592 30.77 13.77 22.33
C GLU A 592 32.04 14.60 22.59
N GLU A 593 33.21 13.95 22.62
CA GLU A 593 34.51 14.59 22.80
C GLU A 593 34.94 15.43 21.59
N GLU A 594 35.89 16.33 21.81
CA GLU A 594 36.51 17.14 20.75
C GLU A 594 37.30 16.24 19.78
N CYS A 595 37.14 16.51 18.48
CA CYS A 595 37.71 15.67 17.43
C CYS A 595 39.19 15.99 17.13
N TYR A 596 39.58 17.26 17.12
CA TYR A 596 40.93 17.69 16.74
C TYR A 596 41.48 18.70 17.75
N GLU A 597 42.78 18.63 18.03
CA GLU A 597 43.44 19.60 18.90
C GLU A 597 43.33 21.00 18.26
N ASN A 598 42.64 21.94 18.94
CA ASN A 598 42.32 23.32 18.53
C ASN A 598 41.04 23.55 17.70
N ALA A 599 40.09 22.61 17.65
CA ALA A 599 38.77 22.82 17.03
C ALA A 599 37.62 22.48 18.00
N GLU A 600 36.68 23.41 18.23
CA GLU A 600 35.45 23.19 19.03
C GLU A 600 34.42 22.29 18.30
N ILE A 601 34.86 21.27 17.57
CA ILE A 601 34.00 20.36 16.80
C ILE A 601 33.99 18.99 17.48
N ARG A 602 32.79 18.52 17.85
CA ARG A 602 32.57 17.18 18.41
C ARG A 602 32.75 16.10 17.34
N LYS A 603 33.31 14.95 17.70
CA LYS A 603 33.50 13.80 16.79
C LYS A 603 32.20 13.39 16.07
N ILE A 604 31.06 13.40 16.77
CA ILE A 604 29.75 13.06 16.18
C ILE A 604 29.36 14.00 15.03
N ASN A 605 29.71 15.28 15.10
CA ASN A 605 29.43 16.25 14.02
C ASN A 605 30.35 16.00 12.83
N THR A 606 31.62 15.67 13.08
CA THR A 606 32.57 15.25 12.03
C THR A 606 32.08 13.99 11.32
N VAL A 607 31.55 12.99 12.03
CA VAL A 607 30.97 11.79 11.39
C VAL A 607 29.79 12.14 10.48
N LYS A 608 28.90 13.03 10.92
CA LYS A 608 27.76 13.48 10.09
C LYS A 608 28.25 14.13 8.80
N GLU A 609 29.26 14.99 8.87
CA GLU A 609 29.85 15.67 7.71
C GLU A 609 30.59 14.70 6.77
N LEU A 610 31.38 13.79 7.32
CA LEU A 610 32.08 12.76 6.56
C LEU A 610 31.12 11.86 5.79
N PHE A 611 30.03 11.44 6.44
CA PHE A 611 29.00 10.63 5.80
C PHE A 611 28.25 11.38 4.70
N ASP A 612 27.92 12.66 4.92
CA ASP A 612 27.24 13.48 3.91
C ASP A 612 28.10 13.67 2.65
N ASN A 613 29.42 13.87 2.85
CA ASN A 613 30.38 13.92 1.75
C ASN A 613 30.48 12.56 1.02
N PHE A 614 30.62 11.46 1.76
CA PHE A 614 30.62 10.11 1.19
C PHE A 614 29.37 9.84 0.34
N ALA A 615 28.18 10.15 0.86
CA ALA A 615 26.92 9.93 0.18
C ALA A 615 26.80 10.80 -1.08
N THR A 616 27.09 12.09 -0.95
CA THR A 616 26.98 13.06 -2.05
C THR A 616 27.95 12.73 -3.18
N ARG A 617 29.21 12.41 -2.87
CA ARG A 617 30.22 12.05 -3.88
C ARG A 617 29.93 10.68 -4.50
N SER A 618 29.48 9.70 -3.73
CA SER A 618 29.12 8.37 -4.28
C SER A 618 27.97 8.47 -5.29
N MET A 619 26.97 9.32 -5.03
CA MET A 619 25.90 9.61 -5.98
C MET A 619 26.41 10.39 -7.20
N ALA A 620 27.24 11.42 -7.01
CA ALA A 620 27.78 12.24 -8.09
C ALA A 620 28.63 11.44 -9.09
N TYR A 621 29.38 10.44 -8.61
CA TYR A 621 30.19 9.59 -9.47
C TYR A 621 29.43 8.44 -10.14
N ASP A 622 28.13 8.29 -9.86
CA ASP A 622 27.23 7.25 -10.36
C ASP A 622 27.75 5.81 -10.15
N PHE A 623 28.38 5.54 -9.00
CA PHE A 623 28.85 4.19 -8.69
C PHE A 623 27.66 3.22 -8.51
N HIS A 624 27.86 1.96 -8.91
CA HIS A 624 26.86 0.91 -8.77
C HIS A 624 26.84 0.35 -7.34
N HIS A 625 26.63 1.24 -6.38
CA HIS A 625 26.64 0.96 -4.95
C HIS A 625 25.24 0.74 -4.42
N VAL A 626 25.14 -0.20 -3.48
CA VAL A 626 24.02 -0.24 -2.54
C VAL A 626 24.57 -0.03 -1.14
N ILE A 627 23.97 0.89 -0.41
CA ILE A 627 24.50 1.31 0.89
C ILE A 627 23.47 1.02 1.98
N GLY A 628 23.90 0.36 3.05
CA GLY A 628 23.13 0.15 4.27
C GLY A 628 23.71 0.98 5.41
N LEU A 629 22.86 1.40 6.34
CA LEU A 629 23.26 2.25 7.46
C LEU A 629 22.96 1.58 8.80
N VAL A 630 23.98 1.45 9.65
CA VAL A 630 23.87 0.88 10.99
C VAL A 630 24.51 1.84 11.98
N LYS A 631 23.79 2.17 13.05
CA LYS A 631 24.38 2.87 14.20
C LYS A 631 24.72 1.88 15.31
N PHE A 632 25.74 2.21 16.10
CA PHE A 632 26.07 1.45 17.29
C PHE A 632 26.43 2.37 18.46
N ASP A 633 25.84 2.04 19.60
CA ASP A 633 26.08 2.59 20.93
C ASP A 633 26.03 1.41 21.92
N SER A 634 25.36 1.52 23.07
CA SER A 634 25.02 0.37 23.93
C SER A 634 24.15 -0.68 23.23
N MET A 635 23.64 -0.40 22.02
CA MET A 635 22.95 -1.32 21.14
C MET A 635 23.37 -1.13 19.68
N VAL A 636 23.32 -2.19 18.89
CA VAL A 636 23.57 -2.13 17.44
C VAL A 636 22.23 -2.13 16.69
N LYS A 637 21.92 -1.04 15.98
CA LYS A 637 20.64 -0.86 15.28
C LYS A 637 20.85 -0.52 13.81
N THR A 638 20.24 -1.31 12.92
CA THR A 638 20.11 -0.96 11.49
C THR A 638 19.13 0.20 11.34
N LEU A 639 19.60 1.34 10.84
CA LEU A 639 18.79 2.53 10.59
C LEU A 639 18.09 2.46 9.23
N HIS A 640 18.81 1.94 8.23
CA HIS A 640 18.28 1.76 6.89
C HIS A 640 18.90 0.54 6.21
N THR A 641 18.07 -0.19 5.45
CA THR A 641 18.49 -1.29 4.60
C THR A 641 19.21 -0.79 3.33
N PHE A 642 19.80 -1.70 2.57
CA PHE A 642 20.52 -1.39 1.33
C PHE A 642 19.64 -0.63 0.33
N THR A 643 20.09 0.55 -0.10
CA THR A 643 19.42 1.34 -1.14
C THR A 643 20.44 2.06 -2.02
N GLU A 644 20.02 2.44 -3.23
CA GLU A 644 20.75 3.34 -4.13
C GLU A 644 20.42 4.81 -3.84
N ASN A 645 19.31 5.10 -3.14
CA ASN A 645 18.84 6.46 -2.84
C ASN A 645 19.23 6.87 -1.41
N LEU A 646 20.22 7.76 -1.30
CA LEU A 646 20.80 8.19 -0.02
C LEU A 646 20.13 9.42 0.60
N GLU A 647 19.10 10.00 -0.02
CA GLU A 647 18.42 11.19 0.52
C GLU A 647 17.72 10.90 1.85
N ASN A 648 17.15 9.71 2.00
CA ASN A 648 16.56 9.25 3.26
C ASN A 648 17.60 9.10 4.38
N PHE A 649 18.88 8.90 4.04
CA PHE A 649 19.93 8.68 5.03
C PHE A 649 20.27 9.99 5.73
N LYS A 650 20.27 11.12 5.00
CA LYS A 650 20.52 12.45 5.56
C LYS A 650 19.58 12.78 6.73
N VAL A 651 18.32 12.34 6.68
CA VAL A 651 17.35 12.51 7.76
C VAL A 651 17.74 11.70 9.00
N HIS A 652 18.13 10.45 8.82
CA HIS A 652 18.55 9.57 9.93
C HIS A 652 19.84 10.06 10.60
N ILE A 653 20.79 10.57 9.80
CA ILE A 653 22.09 11.06 10.25
C ILE A 653 21.97 12.37 11.04
N ARG A 654 21.10 13.30 10.60
CA ARG A 654 20.89 14.57 11.31
C ARG A 654 20.47 14.37 12.77
N ASN A 655 19.62 13.38 13.01
CA ASN A 655 19.04 13.07 14.32
C ASN A 655 19.94 12.18 15.21
N LEU A 656 21.18 11.90 14.82
CA LEU A 656 22.08 11.10 15.65
C LEU A 656 22.59 11.92 16.85
N GLU A 657 22.56 11.31 18.03
CA GLU A 657 23.07 11.85 19.29
C GLU A 657 23.98 10.81 19.94
N ALA A 658 25.04 11.28 20.61
CA ALA A 658 25.99 10.44 21.31
C ALA A 658 25.39 9.93 22.64
N SER A 659 25.44 8.61 22.87
CA SER A 659 24.95 7.99 24.10
C SER A 659 25.53 6.59 24.30
N GLY A 660 25.62 6.12 25.53
CA GLY A 660 25.94 4.71 25.81
C GLY A 660 27.40 4.31 25.59
N CYS A 661 27.65 2.99 25.59
CA CYS A 661 28.96 2.39 25.43
C CYS A 661 29.28 2.07 23.96
N THR A 662 30.50 1.66 23.66
CA THR A 662 30.94 1.38 22.28
C THR A 662 30.95 -0.13 22.02
N LEU A 663 30.01 -0.60 21.19
CA LEU A 663 29.85 -2.00 20.77
C LEU A 663 30.38 -2.24 19.34
N LEU A 664 31.65 -1.93 19.09
CA LEU A 664 32.27 -1.92 17.77
C LEU A 664 32.33 -3.31 17.12
N TYR A 665 32.78 -4.35 17.85
CA TYR A 665 32.91 -5.70 17.28
C TYR A 665 31.55 -6.38 17.06
N ASP A 666 30.57 -6.09 17.93
CA ASP A 666 29.17 -6.48 17.74
C ASP A 666 28.57 -5.78 16.50
N ALA A 667 28.91 -4.51 16.24
CA ALA A 667 28.51 -3.78 15.05
C ALA A 667 29.11 -4.38 13.77
N LEU A 668 30.40 -4.75 13.78
CA LEU A 668 31.06 -5.46 12.67
C LEU A 668 30.39 -6.79 12.37
N ARG A 669 30.04 -7.58 13.40
CA ARG A 669 29.27 -8.83 13.21
C ARG A 669 27.89 -8.55 12.60
N ARG A 670 27.20 -7.49 13.03
CA ARG A 670 25.92 -7.13 12.43
C ARG A 670 26.08 -6.74 10.96
N GLY A 671 27.12 -5.98 10.63
CA GLY A 671 27.48 -5.64 9.25
C GLY A 671 27.70 -6.89 8.38
N VAL A 672 28.40 -7.91 8.90
CA VAL A 672 28.55 -9.21 8.22
C VAL A 672 27.18 -9.83 7.91
N SER A 673 26.30 -9.89 8.90
CA SER A 673 24.96 -10.48 8.73
C SER A 673 24.10 -9.72 7.72
N GLU A 674 24.22 -8.40 7.61
CA GLU A 674 23.49 -7.61 6.60
C GLU A 674 24.09 -7.83 5.20
N LEU A 675 25.42 -7.82 5.05
CA LEU A 675 26.09 -8.02 3.77
C LEU A 675 25.93 -9.44 3.21
N GLU A 676 25.84 -10.46 4.07
CA GLU A 676 25.54 -11.83 3.64
C GLU A 676 24.18 -11.93 2.95
N LYS A 677 23.18 -11.13 3.36
CA LYS A 677 21.89 -11.06 2.65
C LYS A 677 22.07 -10.58 1.21
N VAL A 678 22.95 -9.60 0.97
CA VAL A 678 23.23 -9.11 -0.38
C VAL A 678 23.97 -10.16 -1.20
N LYS A 679 24.98 -10.82 -0.62
CA LYS A 679 25.77 -11.86 -1.29
C LYS A 679 24.93 -13.06 -1.75
N THR A 680 23.89 -13.43 -0.99
CA THR A 680 22.96 -14.49 -1.43
C THR A 680 22.19 -14.13 -2.70
N ARG A 681 21.94 -12.84 -2.94
CA ARG A 681 21.20 -12.35 -4.11
C ARG A 681 22.13 -11.95 -5.26
N PHE A 682 23.30 -11.40 -4.95
CA PHE A 682 24.31 -10.95 -5.90
C PHE A 682 25.68 -11.54 -5.54
N PRO A 683 25.97 -12.77 -6.00
CA PRO A 683 27.20 -13.49 -5.62
C PRO A 683 28.50 -12.79 -6.03
N ASP A 684 28.48 -12.06 -7.15
CA ASP A 684 29.65 -11.34 -7.69
C ASP A 684 29.84 -9.94 -7.08
N CYS A 685 28.97 -9.56 -6.13
CA CYS A 685 29.01 -8.24 -5.50
C CYS A 685 30.14 -8.17 -4.47
N ARG A 686 30.99 -7.14 -4.55
CA ARG A 686 32.03 -6.89 -3.54
C ARG A 686 31.39 -6.41 -2.25
N LEU A 687 31.78 -7.00 -1.12
CA LEU A 687 31.24 -6.64 0.19
C LEU A 687 32.21 -5.77 0.97
N ARG A 688 31.72 -4.64 1.49
CA ARG A 688 32.54 -3.68 2.23
C ARG A 688 31.82 -3.14 3.46
N ILE A 689 32.58 -2.94 4.53
CA ILE A 689 32.14 -2.20 5.71
C ILE A 689 33.00 -0.94 5.82
N ILE A 690 32.38 0.21 6.08
CA ILE A 690 33.06 1.46 6.42
C ILE A 690 32.72 1.81 7.86
N CYS A 691 33.72 1.89 8.73
CA CYS A 691 33.55 2.26 10.13
C CYS A 691 33.91 3.73 10.36
N LEU A 692 32.97 4.52 10.86
CA LEU A 692 33.16 5.90 11.31
C LEU A 692 33.09 5.93 12.86
N THR A 693 34.24 5.98 13.52
CA THR A 693 34.38 5.76 14.98
C THR A 693 35.67 6.38 15.50
N ASP A 694 35.85 6.46 16.82
CA ASP A 694 37.15 6.75 17.43
C ASP A 694 38.01 5.50 17.68
N GLY A 695 37.48 4.31 17.34
CA GLY A 695 38.21 3.04 17.32
C GLY A 695 38.31 2.33 18.66
N ASN A 696 37.73 2.89 19.73
CA ASN A 696 37.72 2.26 21.04
C ASN A 696 36.51 1.33 21.18
N ASP A 697 36.69 0.18 21.83
CA ASP A 697 35.58 -0.70 22.20
C ASP A 697 35.55 -0.84 23.72
N SER A 698 34.36 -0.69 24.31
CA SER A 698 34.20 -0.66 25.77
C SER A 698 33.18 -1.69 26.30
N GLY A 699 32.53 -2.46 25.43
CA GLY A 699 31.47 -3.36 25.85
C GLY A 699 31.11 -4.49 24.88
N SER A 700 31.84 -4.68 23.77
CA SER A 700 31.50 -5.77 22.85
C SER A 700 31.64 -7.12 23.53
N SER A 701 30.67 -7.99 23.29
CA SER A 701 30.68 -9.38 23.79
C SER A 701 31.54 -10.32 22.93
N ILE A 702 32.07 -9.81 21.81
CA ILE A 702 32.75 -10.57 20.77
C ILE A 702 34.21 -10.22 20.73
N GLU A 703 35.03 -11.26 20.71
CA GLU A 703 36.48 -11.13 20.54
C GLU A 703 36.85 -10.60 19.14
N PRO A 704 37.79 -9.63 19.05
CA PRO A 704 38.25 -9.05 17.79
C PRO A 704 38.68 -10.11 16.76
N ALA A 705 39.50 -11.07 17.18
CA ALA A 705 39.97 -12.15 16.30
C ALA A 705 38.83 -13.00 15.73
N ALA A 706 37.77 -13.22 16.51
CA ALA A 706 36.61 -14.00 16.09
C ALA A 706 35.78 -13.28 15.01
N VAL A 707 35.60 -11.96 15.13
CA VAL A 707 34.91 -11.17 14.10
C VAL A 707 35.76 -11.03 12.83
N THR A 708 37.08 -10.83 12.96
CA THR A 708 38.00 -10.80 11.80
C THR A 708 37.98 -12.12 11.02
N GLY A 709 37.98 -13.25 11.73
CA GLY A 709 37.89 -14.57 11.09
C GLY A 709 36.60 -14.76 10.29
N LYS A 710 35.48 -14.16 10.73
CA LYS A 710 34.22 -14.17 9.96
C LYS A 710 34.28 -13.23 8.76
N LEU A 711 34.81 -12.03 8.92
CA LEU A 711 34.97 -11.06 7.84
C LEU A 711 35.78 -11.64 6.67
N LEU A 712 36.91 -12.30 6.96
CA LEU A 712 37.73 -12.96 5.94
C LEU A 712 37.01 -14.13 5.26
N LYS A 713 36.32 -14.99 6.04
CA LYS A 713 35.55 -16.12 5.48
C LYS A 713 34.44 -15.65 4.54
N SER A 714 33.80 -14.54 4.84
CA SER A 714 32.72 -13.97 4.03
C SER A 714 33.25 -13.04 2.91
N ASP A 715 34.58 -12.90 2.77
CA ASP A 715 35.27 -12.04 1.80
C ASP A 715 34.92 -10.54 1.91
N ILE A 716 34.68 -10.07 3.15
CA ILE A 716 34.29 -8.69 3.45
C ILE A 716 35.52 -7.85 3.75
N ILE A 717 35.64 -6.70 3.09
CA ILE A 717 36.70 -5.71 3.33
C ILE A 717 36.20 -4.69 4.37
N VAL A 718 37.02 -4.35 5.36
CA VAL A 718 36.72 -3.31 6.35
C VAL A 718 37.63 -2.12 6.12
N ASP A 719 37.05 -0.96 5.84
CA ASP A 719 37.75 0.32 5.91
C ASP A 719 37.34 1.05 7.18
N SER A 720 38.30 1.69 7.84
CA SER A 720 38.07 2.43 9.09
C SER A 720 38.57 3.85 9.00
N ILE A 721 37.76 4.80 9.46
CA ILE A 721 38.14 6.21 9.60
C ILE A 721 38.08 6.53 11.08
N LEU A 722 39.25 6.71 11.68
CA LEU A 722 39.40 6.91 13.11
C LEU A 722 39.47 8.40 13.44
N LEU A 723 38.62 8.85 14.36
CA LEU A 723 38.52 10.25 14.76
C LEU A 723 39.17 10.51 16.12
N GLY A 724 39.93 11.59 16.20
CA GLY A 724 40.59 12.03 17.44
C GLY A 724 41.70 11.12 17.94
N LYS A 725 41.84 11.04 19.27
CA LYS A 725 42.91 10.26 19.90
C LYS A 725 42.52 8.79 19.98
N VAL A 726 43.17 8.00 19.14
CA VAL A 726 43.03 6.54 19.11
C VAL A 726 44.01 5.91 20.09
N GLU A 727 43.51 5.18 21.08
CA GLU A 727 44.33 4.46 22.05
C GLU A 727 44.43 2.96 21.70
N ASN A 728 43.42 2.42 21.00
CA ASN A 728 43.37 1.02 20.58
C ASN A 728 43.60 0.84 19.06
N ASN A 729 44.65 0.10 18.70
CA ASN A 729 45.00 -0.17 17.31
C ASN A 729 44.34 -1.45 16.74
N MET A 730 43.38 -2.05 17.44
CA MET A 730 42.74 -3.29 17.01
C MET A 730 41.96 -3.12 15.71
N LEU A 731 41.12 -2.07 15.60
CA LEU A 731 40.34 -1.81 14.39
C LEU A 731 41.25 -1.57 13.16
N HIS A 732 42.39 -0.90 13.36
CA HIS A 732 43.42 -0.75 12.33
C HIS A 732 43.94 -2.10 11.83
N GLY A 733 44.25 -3.01 12.75
CA GLY A 733 44.66 -4.38 12.43
C GLY A 733 43.59 -5.15 11.67
N ILE A 734 42.31 -5.01 12.05
CA ILE A 734 41.17 -5.64 11.35
C ILE A 734 41.05 -5.12 9.91
N SER A 735 41.15 -3.81 9.71
CA SER A 735 41.06 -3.19 8.38
C SER A 735 42.19 -3.70 7.47
N ASN A 736 43.43 -3.71 7.95
CA ASN A 736 44.56 -4.25 7.17
C ASN A 736 44.45 -5.76 6.93
N ALA A 737 44.04 -6.53 7.93
CA ALA A 737 43.90 -7.99 7.79
C ALA A 737 42.88 -8.36 6.70
N THR A 738 41.79 -7.60 6.60
CA THR A 738 40.74 -7.81 5.59
C THR A 738 41.08 -7.25 4.20
N GLY A 739 42.23 -6.59 4.04
CA GLY A 739 42.66 -5.94 2.80
C GLY A 739 42.04 -4.56 2.57
N GLY A 740 41.49 -3.95 3.62
CA GLY A 740 41.02 -2.57 3.62
C GLY A 740 42.09 -1.56 4.02
N CYS A 741 41.65 -0.33 4.29
CA CYS A 741 42.47 0.80 4.66
C CYS A 741 42.00 1.40 5.99
N CYS A 742 42.96 1.91 6.76
CA CYS A 742 42.67 2.63 8.00
C CYS A 742 43.19 4.06 7.92
N PHE A 743 42.28 5.01 7.87
CA PHE A 743 42.58 6.44 7.77
C PHE A 743 42.45 7.12 9.14
N LYS A 744 43.28 8.14 9.35
CA LYS A 744 43.20 9.02 10.51
C LYS A 744 43.35 10.48 10.06
N PRO A 745 42.25 11.12 9.60
CA PRO A 745 42.29 12.53 9.24
C PRO A 745 42.75 13.35 10.46
N GLN A 746 43.58 14.38 10.24
CA GLN A 746 44.05 15.27 11.30
C GLN A 746 43.23 16.56 11.39
N THR A 747 42.47 16.87 10.33
CA THR A 747 41.58 18.03 10.24
C THR A 747 40.29 17.66 9.49
N THR A 748 39.25 18.48 9.65
CA THR A 748 38.02 18.35 8.85
C THR A 748 38.32 18.41 7.34
N LYS A 749 39.25 19.28 6.92
CA LYS A 749 39.66 19.39 5.51
C LYS A 749 40.26 18.08 4.98
N ASP A 750 41.09 17.40 5.77
CA ASP A 750 41.66 16.11 5.38
C ASP A 750 40.58 15.03 5.26
N GLY A 751 39.59 15.08 6.16
CA GLY A 751 38.43 14.19 6.13
C GLY A 751 37.55 14.38 4.88
N VAL A 752 37.30 15.63 4.48
CA VAL A 752 36.56 15.94 3.23
C VAL A 752 37.35 15.49 2.01
N LYS A 753 38.65 15.82 1.93
CA LYS A 753 39.55 15.38 0.84
C LYS A 753 39.53 13.87 0.67
N LEU A 754 39.52 13.13 1.78
CA LEU A 754 39.53 11.66 1.76
C LEU A 754 38.34 11.09 0.97
N PHE A 755 37.15 11.67 1.11
CA PHE A 755 35.95 11.26 0.38
C PHE A 755 35.83 11.87 -1.03
N GLU A 756 36.77 12.72 -1.47
CA GLU A 756 36.88 13.13 -2.87
C GLU A 756 37.66 12.09 -3.71
N ILE A 757 38.42 11.20 -3.05
CA ILE A 757 39.25 10.17 -3.70
C ILE A 757 38.39 8.97 -4.14
N GLU A 758 38.37 8.69 -5.44
CA GLU A 758 37.58 7.58 -6.02
C GLU A 758 37.91 6.20 -5.43
N THR A 759 39.18 5.94 -5.10
CA THR A 759 39.64 4.67 -4.53
C THR A 759 39.23 4.49 -3.06
N VAL A 760 38.86 5.57 -2.38
CA VAL A 760 38.19 5.55 -1.08
C VAL A 760 36.71 5.32 -1.27
N LEU A 761 36.06 5.91 -2.27
CA LEU A 761 34.63 5.73 -2.51
C LEU A 761 34.27 4.33 -3.00
N SER A 762 35.03 3.77 -3.95
CA SER A 762 34.75 2.43 -4.50
C SER A 762 35.98 1.53 -4.56
N LEU A 763 35.78 0.27 -4.15
CA LEU A 763 36.78 -0.79 -4.31
C LEU A 763 37.07 -1.15 -5.77
N GLU A 764 36.18 -0.82 -6.73
CA GLU A 764 36.44 -1.06 -8.15
C GLU A 764 37.59 -0.22 -8.70
N GLN A 765 37.81 0.96 -8.14
CA GLN A 765 38.89 1.86 -8.57
C GLN A 765 40.21 1.54 -7.84
N ARG A 766 40.18 0.69 -6.81
CA ARG A 766 41.31 0.42 -5.92
C ARG A 766 42.11 -0.81 -6.39
N LYS A 767 43.44 -0.71 -6.33
CA LYS A 767 44.33 -1.88 -6.46
C LYS A 767 44.14 -2.81 -5.25
N PRO A 768 43.85 -4.11 -5.44
CA PRO A 768 43.60 -5.03 -4.33
C PRO A 768 44.82 -5.15 -3.39
N LYS A 769 44.60 -5.04 -2.08
CA LYS A 769 45.60 -5.38 -1.05
C LYS A 769 45.54 -6.88 -0.71
N ASN A 770 46.66 -7.42 -0.23
CA ASN A 770 46.73 -8.81 0.22
C ASN A 770 45.96 -8.98 1.53
N LYS A 771 45.07 -9.97 1.59
CA LYS A 771 44.33 -10.36 2.80
C LYS A 771 45.16 -11.34 3.63
N LEU A 772 45.03 -11.31 4.95
CA LEU A 772 45.61 -12.34 5.79
C LEU A 772 44.83 -13.66 5.69
N ASP A 773 45.55 -14.75 5.94
CA ASP A 773 44.95 -16.07 6.02
C ASP A 773 44.16 -16.23 7.34
N PRO A 774 42.90 -16.71 7.30
CA PRO A 774 42.07 -16.86 8.50
C PRO A 774 42.69 -17.70 9.63
N SER A 775 43.57 -18.65 9.31
CA SER A 775 44.27 -19.51 10.29
C SER A 775 45.29 -18.76 11.13
N SER A 776 45.77 -17.61 10.65
CA SER A 776 46.89 -16.87 11.22
C SER A 776 46.46 -15.72 12.15
N ILE A 777 45.15 -15.55 12.35
CA ILE A 777 44.60 -14.45 13.15
C ILE A 777 44.76 -14.76 14.63
N SER A 778 45.45 -13.87 15.32
CA SER A 778 45.42 -13.73 16.77
C SER A 778 45.34 -12.25 17.11
N GLU A 779 44.94 -11.90 18.33
CA GLU A 779 44.97 -10.51 18.79
C GLU A 779 46.37 -9.91 18.69
N SER A 780 47.40 -10.69 19.07
CA SER A 780 48.80 -10.25 18.94
C SER A 780 49.20 -9.96 17.50
N THR A 781 48.67 -10.74 16.54
CA THR A 781 48.89 -10.50 15.11
C THR A 781 48.27 -9.17 14.70
N LEU A 782 47.01 -8.91 15.08
CA LEU A 782 46.26 -7.70 14.72
C LEU A 782 46.88 -6.44 15.34
N THR A 783 47.24 -6.47 16.63
CA THR A 783 47.90 -5.33 17.30
C THR A 783 49.29 -5.07 16.72
N GLY A 784 50.03 -6.11 16.31
CA GLY A 784 51.35 -5.99 15.68
C GLY A 784 51.34 -5.37 14.27
N MET A 785 50.19 -5.38 13.57
CA MET A 785 50.08 -4.83 12.21
C MET A 785 50.26 -3.30 12.18
N PHE A 786 49.87 -2.61 13.26
CA PHE A 786 50.02 -1.15 13.35
C PHE A 786 51.49 -0.72 13.26
N ALA A 787 52.39 -1.45 13.93
CA ALA A 787 53.82 -1.16 13.94
C ALA A 787 54.49 -1.29 12.57
N THR A 788 53.86 -1.98 11.62
CA THR A 788 54.43 -2.24 10.28
C THR A 788 53.81 -1.39 9.17
N HIS A 789 52.55 -0.98 9.29
CA HIS A 789 51.83 -0.35 8.18
C HIS A 789 51.42 1.11 8.44
N GLY A 790 51.31 1.56 9.69
CA GLY A 790 50.85 2.93 10.00
C GLY A 790 49.46 3.24 9.42
N TYR A 791 49.02 4.50 9.49
CA TYR A 791 47.76 4.92 8.86
C TYR A 791 47.92 5.11 7.36
N ASP A 792 46.89 4.77 6.58
CA ASP A 792 46.87 5.01 5.14
C ASP A 792 46.62 6.51 4.85
N GLU A 793 47.34 7.07 3.88
CA GLU A 793 47.05 8.41 3.34
C GLU A 793 46.03 8.34 2.21
N TYR A 794 46.23 7.46 1.23
CA TYR A 794 45.28 7.19 0.15
C TYR A 794 45.50 5.79 -0.46
N PRO A 795 44.45 5.13 -1.00
CA PRO A 795 44.60 3.86 -1.72
C PRO A 795 45.08 4.03 -3.16
N GLU A 796 45.97 3.15 -3.64
CA GLU A 796 46.44 3.11 -5.03
C GLU A 796 45.30 2.82 -6.04
N THR A 797 45.30 3.54 -7.18
CA THR A 797 44.31 3.36 -8.26
C THR A 797 44.65 2.19 -9.19
N SER A 798 43.65 1.40 -9.59
CA SER A 798 43.75 0.44 -10.69
C SER A 798 43.68 1.13 -12.06
N LEU A 799 44.82 1.37 -12.71
CA LEU A 799 44.87 1.88 -14.07
C LEU A 799 44.71 0.76 -15.13
N PRO A 800 44.06 1.02 -16.29
CA PRO A 800 43.99 0.06 -17.38
C PRO A 800 45.37 -0.38 -17.87
N SER A 801 45.59 -1.69 -17.97
CA SER A 801 46.83 -2.26 -18.52
C SER A 801 47.15 -1.77 -19.95
N GLN A 802 46.11 -1.36 -20.68
CA GLN A 802 46.14 -0.87 -22.06
C GLN A 802 46.86 0.48 -22.22
N ILE A 803 47.05 1.26 -21.14
CA ILE A 803 47.80 2.54 -21.20
C ILE A 803 49.22 2.35 -21.76
N ASN A 804 49.81 1.18 -21.48
CA ASN A 804 51.15 0.79 -21.95
C ASN A 804 51.13 0.01 -23.27
N SER A 805 49.97 -0.15 -23.92
CA SER A 805 49.88 -0.84 -25.19
C SER A 805 50.49 -0.02 -26.33
N LYS A 806 51.06 -0.72 -27.32
CA LYS A 806 51.51 -0.10 -28.55
C LYS A 806 50.32 0.48 -29.31
N VAL A 807 50.48 1.68 -29.86
CA VAL A 807 49.45 2.40 -30.61
C VAL A 807 49.83 2.57 -32.08
N THR A 808 48.87 2.89 -32.93
CA THR A 808 49.05 3.08 -34.37
C THR A 808 48.36 4.35 -34.86
N MET A 809 48.74 4.83 -36.06
CA MET A 809 48.02 5.91 -36.75
C MET A 809 46.56 5.52 -37.04
N THR A 810 45.66 6.51 -37.02
CA THR A 810 44.24 6.37 -37.32
C THR A 810 44.00 5.73 -38.69
N GLU A 811 44.75 6.13 -39.71
CA GLU A 811 44.65 5.57 -41.07
C GLU A 811 44.94 4.07 -41.10
N SER A 812 46.05 3.64 -40.48
CA SER A 812 46.46 2.23 -40.45
C SER A 812 45.44 1.38 -39.69
N ALA A 813 44.92 1.89 -38.58
CA ALA A 813 43.85 1.24 -37.83
C ALA A 813 42.57 1.09 -38.66
N LEU A 814 42.15 2.14 -39.35
CA LEU A 814 40.97 2.15 -40.22
C LEU A 814 41.11 1.16 -41.38
N LYS A 815 42.24 1.17 -42.10
CA LYS A 815 42.52 0.22 -43.20
C LYS A 815 42.46 -1.23 -42.73
N LYS A 816 43.07 -1.54 -41.58
CA LYS A 816 43.05 -2.87 -40.97
C LYS A 816 41.61 -3.29 -40.65
N LYS A 817 40.84 -2.44 -39.98
CA LYS A 817 39.46 -2.76 -39.57
C LYS A 817 38.47 -2.83 -40.72
N ILE A 818 38.60 -1.98 -41.74
CA ILE A 818 37.79 -2.03 -42.97
C ILE A 818 38.07 -3.30 -43.77
N ARG A 819 39.31 -3.82 -43.74
CA ARG A 819 39.64 -5.13 -44.33
C ARG A 819 39.04 -6.28 -43.54
N GLU A 820 39.10 -6.23 -42.21
CA GLU A 820 38.51 -7.23 -41.31
C GLU A 820 36.97 -7.26 -41.41
N SER A 821 36.31 -6.12 -41.66
CA SER A 821 34.83 -6.03 -41.79
C SER A 821 34.24 -6.67 -43.03
N LYS A 822 35.05 -6.91 -44.06
CA LYS A 822 34.61 -7.65 -45.26
C LYS A 822 34.46 -9.17 -45.00
N GLY A 823 34.90 -9.69 -43.85
CA GLY A 823 34.92 -11.12 -43.53
C GLY A 823 34.04 -11.58 -42.35
N GLY A 824 33.31 -10.69 -41.65
CA GLY A 824 32.50 -11.08 -40.49
C GLY A 824 31.54 -10.00 -39.97
N SER A 825 30.55 -10.40 -39.16
CA SER A 825 29.55 -9.50 -38.56
C SER A 825 30.17 -8.68 -37.41
N PHE A 826 30.32 -7.37 -37.60
CA PHE A 826 30.72 -6.44 -36.54
C PHE A 826 29.56 -6.18 -35.57
N MET A 827 29.86 -6.10 -34.27
CA MET A 827 28.90 -5.59 -33.27
C MET A 827 28.58 -4.11 -33.54
N GLU A 828 27.39 -3.64 -33.16
CA GLU A 828 26.95 -2.26 -33.40
C GLU A 828 27.87 -1.22 -32.76
N LYS A 829 28.35 -1.49 -31.53
CA LYS A 829 29.36 -0.67 -30.85
C LYS A 829 30.61 -0.46 -31.72
N ASP A 830 31.13 -1.55 -32.27
CA ASP A 830 32.38 -1.52 -33.01
C ASP A 830 32.24 -0.74 -34.33
N LYS A 831 31.06 -0.81 -34.96
CA LYS A 831 30.73 0.02 -36.13
C LYS A 831 30.70 1.50 -35.76
N ARG A 832 30.07 1.85 -34.63
CA ARG A 832 30.04 3.25 -34.17
C ARG A 832 31.45 3.77 -33.85
N ILE A 833 32.27 3.01 -33.12
CA ILE A 833 33.66 3.42 -32.83
C ILE A 833 34.46 3.60 -34.12
N LEU A 834 34.24 2.75 -35.12
CA LEU A 834 34.88 2.88 -36.43
C LEU A 834 34.43 4.15 -37.17
N GLU A 835 33.16 4.52 -37.08
CA GLU A 835 32.60 5.76 -37.64
C GLU A 835 33.19 7.00 -36.94
N GLU A 836 33.32 6.98 -35.61
CA GLU A 836 33.98 8.05 -34.83
C GLU A 836 35.44 8.22 -35.25
N LEU A 837 36.18 7.11 -35.36
CA LEU A 837 37.58 7.14 -35.78
C LEU A 837 37.73 7.64 -37.22
N LYS A 838 36.80 7.25 -38.11
CA LYS A 838 36.73 7.73 -39.49
C LYS A 838 36.43 9.23 -39.54
N SER A 839 35.48 9.70 -38.74
CA SER A 839 35.14 11.12 -38.63
C SER A 839 36.35 11.95 -38.18
N LEU A 840 37.02 11.54 -37.10
CA LEU A 840 38.22 12.19 -36.59
C LEU A 840 39.43 12.07 -37.53
N HIS A 841 39.51 11.02 -38.34
CA HIS A 841 40.52 10.94 -39.38
C HIS A 841 40.26 11.96 -40.49
N CYS A 842 39.02 12.08 -40.98
CA CYS A 842 38.67 13.01 -42.05
C CYS A 842 38.74 14.49 -41.61
N ASP A 843 38.19 14.80 -40.42
CA ASP A 843 38.18 16.14 -39.82
C ASP A 843 38.77 16.12 -38.38
N PRO A 844 40.10 16.01 -38.25
CA PRO A 844 40.78 15.97 -36.96
C PRO A 844 40.61 17.29 -36.21
N HIS A 845 40.64 17.21 -34.88
CA HIS A 845 40.65 18.38 -34.02
C HIS A 845 42.00 19.12 -34.15
N PRO A 846 42.03 20.46 -34.26
CA PRO A 846 43.28 21.22 -34.44
C PRO A 846 44.35 21.04 -33.35
N PHE A 847 43.94 20.67 -32.13
CA PHE A 847 44.80 20.59 -30.94
C PHE A 847 44.92 19.16 -30.38
N CYS A 848 44.18 18.19 -30.92
CA CYS A 848 44.21 16.80 -30.44
C CYS A 848 44.70 15.84 -31.52
N ARG A 849 45.62 14.94 -31.16
CA ARG A 849 46.03 13.78 -31.98
C ARG A 849 45.55 12.49 -31.32
N VAL A 850 44.89 11.62 -32.09
CA VAL A 850 44.27 10.38 -31.59
C VAL A 850 45.02 9.17 -32.14
N PHE A 851 45.34 8.20 -31.27
CA PHE A 851 46.09 7.00 -31.59
C PHE A 851 45.40 5.76 -31.00
N PRO A 852 44.68 4.96 -31.81
CA PRO A 852 44.10 3.70 -31.36
C PRO A 852 45.18 2.68 -30.98
N ALA A 853 44.93 1.89 -29.92
CA ALA A 853 45.82 0.79 -29.55
C ALA A 853 45.76 -0.36 -30.58
N GLU A 854 46.92 -0.99 -30.84
CA GLU A 854 47.03 -2.09 -31.81
C GLU A 854 46.35 -3.38 -31.31
N SER A 855 46.39 -3.61 -30.00
CA SER A 855 45.82 -4.77 -29.30
C SER A 855 44.31 -4.65 -29.12
N ASP A 856 43.82 -3.44 -28.85
CA ASP A 856 42.42 -3.14 -28.59
C ASP A 856 42.02 -1.79 -29.24
N PHE A 857 41.28 -1.86 -30.34
CA PHE A 857 40.88 -0.65 -31.05
C PHE A 857 39.83 0.19 -30.29
N THR A 858 39.27 -0.33 -29.19
CA THR A 858 38.36 0.37 -28.28
C THR A 858 39.08 1.18 -27.20
N PHE A 859 40.41 1.18 -27.21
CA PHE A 859 41.24 2.03 -26.36
C PHE A 859 42.07 2.98 -27.23
N TRP A 860 41.93 4.29 -26.99
CA TRP A 860 42.67 5.33 -27.72
C TRP A 860 43.55 6.12 -26.77
N LYS A 861 44.79 6.37 -27.19
CA LYS A 861 45.66 7.37 -26.59
C LYS A 861 45.48 8.69 -27.33
N ILE A 862 45.44 9.78 -26.59
CA ILE A 862 45.14 11.11 -27.13
C ILE A 862 46.21 12.07 -26.62
N LEU A 863 46.80 12.85 -27.52
CA LEU A 863 47.69 13.94 -27.17
C LEU A 863 46.96 15.26 -27.42
N MET A 864 46.74 16.04 -26.38
CA MET A 864 46.06 17.33 -26.43
C MET A 864 47.05 18.46 -26.13
N GLN A 865 47.16 19.43 -27.02
CA GLN A 865 47.88 20.67 -26.72
C GLN A 865 47.04 21.55 -25.83
N GLY A 866 47.66 22.18 -24.83
CA GLY A 866 47.00 23.17 -23.98
C GLY A 866 46.49 24.36 -24.80
N PRO A 867 45.31 24.91 -24.46
CA PRO A 867 44.75 26.04 -25.17
C PRO A 867 45.66 27.28 -25.12
N PRO A 868 45.69 28.11 -26.18
CA PRO A 868 46.40 29.39 -26.15
C PRO A 868 45.80 30.34 -25.10
N ASP A 869 46.62 31.25 -24.57
CA ASP A 869 46.21 32.28 -23.62
C ASP A 869 45.60 31.73 -22.31
N THR A 870 45.97 30.51 -21.92
CA THR A 870 45.61 29.86 -20.65
C THR A 870 46.87 29.47 -19.86
N PRO A 871 46.79 29.18 -18.55
CA PRO A 871 47.93 28.66 -17.79
C PRO A 871 48.47 27.33 -18.33
N TYR A 872 47.70 26.63 -19.16
CA TYR A 872 48.06 25.35 -19.77
C TYR A 872 48.78 25.51 -21.11
N GLU A 873 48.95 26.75 -21.61
CA GLU A 873 49.63 27.04 -22.88
C GLU A 873 51.03 26.40 -22.92
N ARG A 874 51.42 25.89 -24.10
CA ARG A 874 52.68 25.17 -24.35
C ARG A 874 52.77 23.78 -23.68
N GLY A 875 51.80 23.40 -22.86
CA GLY A 875 51.66 22.04 -22.36
C GLY A 875 51.15 21.06 -23.43
N VAL A 876 51.58 19.81 -23.35
CA VAL A 876 51.00 18.67 -24.08
C VAL A 876 50.59 17.61 -23.09
N PHE A 877 49.29 17.38 -23.02
CA PHE A 877 48.65 16.46 -22.09
C PHE A 877 48.35 15.14 -22.79
N GLU A 878 48.81 14.05 -22.19
CA GLU A 878 48.40 12.70 -22.59
C GLU A 878 47.09 12.36 -21.89
N LEU A 879 46.10 11.92 -22.66
CA LEU A 879 44.84 11.38 -22.20
C LEU A 879 44.66 9.98 -22.77
N TYR A 880 43.81 9.19 -22.12
CA TYR A 880 43.28 7.98 -22.73
C TYR A 880 41.75 8.05 -22.83
N CYS A 881 41.21 7.36 -23.82
CA CYS A 881 39.79 7.14 -24.03
C CYS A 881 39.53 5.63 -24.12
N GLN A 882 38.60 5.12 -23.31
CA GLN A 882 38.15 3.73 -23.36
C GLN A 882 36.64 3.68 -23.63
N PHE A 883 36.25 2.97 -24.69
CA PHE A 883 34.85 2.71 -24.98
C PHE A 883 34.37 1.49 -24.20
N GLY A 884 33.37 1.68 -23.33
CA GLY A 884 32.78 0.62 -22.49
C GLY A 884 31.97 -0.41 -23.30
N SER A 885 31.36 -1.38 -22.63
CA SER A 885 30.42 -2.34 -23.26
C SER A 885 29.17 -1.65 -23.80
N ASP A 886 28.74 -0.57 -23.12
CA ASP A 886 27.44 0.07 -23.34
C ASP A 886 27.53 1.27 -24.28
N TYR A 887 28.69 1.53 -24.91
CA TYR A 887 28.85 2.62 -25.86
C TYR A 887 28.06 2.33 -27.15
N PRO A 888 27.35 3.31 -27.76
CA PRO A 888 27.29 4.74 -27.44
C PRO A 888 26.12 5.14 -26.54
N VAL A 889 25.44 4.21 -25.86
CA VAL A 889 24.37 4.56 -24.92
C VAL A 889 24.94 5.31 -23.70
N ARG A 890 26.15 4.92 -23.27
CA ARG A 890 26.95 5.64 -22.26
C ARG A 890 28.20 6.27 -22.85
N PRO A 891 28.69 7.38 -22.27
CA PRO A 891 29.88 8.05 -22.77
C PRO A 891 31.13 7.17 -22.62
N PRO A 892 32.15 7.42 -23.44
CA PRO A 892 33.45 6.79 -23.24
C PRO A 892 34.13 7.38 -22.00
N VAL A 893 34.99 6.57 -21.37
CA VAL A 893 35.79 7.03 -20.24
C VAL A 893 37.01 7.77 -20.78
N VAL A 894 37.08 9.07 -20.53
CA VAL A 894 38.23 9.92 -20.87
C VAL A 894 38.92 10.38 -19.59
N ARG A 895 40.24 10.15 -19.48
CA ARG A 895 41.04 10.61 -18.34
C ARG A 895 42.39 11.16 -18.78
N PHE A 896 42.90 12.13 -18.04
CA PHE A 896 44.28 12.59 -18.12
C PHE A 896 45.24 11.54 -17.55
N VAL A 897 46.28 11.23 -18.31
CA VAL A 897 47.45 10.46 -17.86
C VAL A 897 48.50 11.41 -17.32
N THR A 898 48.70 12.54 -18.01
CA THR A 898 49.55 13.63 -17.52
C THR A 898 48.83 14.34 -16.37
N PRO A 899 49.45 14.49 -15.17
CA PRO A 899 48.86 15.26 -14.08
C PRO A 899 48.52 16.70 -14.51
N VAL A 900 47.34 17.19 -14.13
CA VAL A 900 46.87 18.54 -14.44
C VAL A 900 46.38 19.22 -13.16
N TYR A 901 46.82 20.45 -12.93
CA TYR A 901 46.32 21.29 -11.84
C TYR A 901 45.03 21.97 -12.29
N HIS A 902 43.87 21.37 -11.99
CA HIS A 902 42.57 21.87 -12.46
C HIS A 902 41.43 21.49 -11.51
N CYS A 903 40.55 22.43 -11.12
CA CYS A 903 39.47 22.16 -10.15
C CYS A 903 38.45 21.10 -10.60
N ASN A 904 38.25 20.93 -11.91
CA ASN A 904 37.42 19.86 -12.51
C ASN A 904 38.19 18.57 -12.87
N VAL A 905 39.48 18.45 -12.55
CA VAL A 905 40.30 17.24 -12.78
C VAL A 905 40.88 16.75 -11.46
N ASN A 906 40.67 15.48 -11.12
CA ASN A 906 41.24 14.94 -9.88
C ASN A 906 42.69 14.42 -10.06
N SER A 907 43.32 13.99 -8.97
CA SER A 907 44.70 13.48 -8.95
C SER A 907 44.94 12.23 -9.80
N VAL A 908 43.86 11.52 -10.19
CA VAL A 908 43.89 10.31 -11.03
C VAL A 908 43.53 10.66 -12.49
N GLY A 909 43.31 11.94 -12.78
CA GLY A 909 43.02 12.45 -14.11
C GLY A 909 41.56 12.27 -14.57
N ARG A 910 40.63 11.93 -13.69
CA ARG A 910 39.19 11.95 -14.04
C ARG A 910 38.73 13.38 -14.27
N ILE A 911 37.86 13.56 -15.24
CA ILE A 911 37.31 14.84 -15.66
C ILE A 911 35.84 14.90 -15.22
N CYS A 912 35.44 15.98 -14.55
CA CYS A 912 34.03 16.29 -14.30
C CYS A 912 33.56 17.30 -15.35
N HIS A 913 32.68 16.86 -16.24
CA HIS A 913 32.01 17.71 -17.20
C HIS A 913 30.68 17.07 -17.60
N ASN A 914 29.64 17.89 -17.78
CA ASN A 914 28.27 17.42 -18.04
C ASN A 914 28.14 16.54 -19.31
N ILE A 915 29.07 16.67 -20.27
CA ILE A 915 29.12 15.86 -21.50
C ILE A 915 29.39 14.38 -21.23
N PHE A 916 29.91 14.05 -20.04
CA PHE A 916 30.13 12.67 -19.59
C PHE A 916 29.00 12.16 -18.68
N ASP A 917 27.95 12.96 -18.48
CA ASP A 917 26.83 12.63 -17.59
C ASP A 917 25.50 13.15 -18.18
N ARG A 918 24.86 14.15 -17.57
CA ARG A 918 23.48 14.57 -17.87
C ARG A 918 23.24 15.08 -19.28
N ASN A 919 24.26 15.65 -19.91
CA ASN A 919 24.15 16.16 -21.27
C ASN A 919 24.56 15.10 -22.31
N TYR A 920 25.01 13.92 -21.88
CA TYR A 920 25.38 12.86 -22.81
C TYR A 920 24.16 12.24 -23.48
N ASN A 921 24.26 12.01 -24.78
CA ASN A 921 23.37 11.13 -25.51
C ASN A 921 24.13 10.46 -26.66
N ALA A 922 23.60 9.37 -27.20
CA ALA A 922 24.28 8.57 -28.22
C ALA A 922 24.60 9.31 -29.53
N HIS A 923 24.06 10.51 -29.78
CA HIS A 923 24.42 11.31 -30.95
C HIS A 923 25.70 12.13 -30.74
N ILE A 924 26.13 12.32 -29.49
CA ILE A 924 27.37 13.03 -29.18
C ILE A 924 28.56 12.25 -29.74
N THR A 925 29.35 12.96 -30.53
CA THR A 925 30.54 12.45 -31.22
C THR A 925 31.78 12.61 -30.35
N MET A 926 32.82 11.83 -30.66
CA MET A 926 34.13 12.01 -30.03
C MET A 926 34.74 13.38 -30.33
N ARG A 927 34.34 14.04 -31.43
CA ARG A 927 34.75 15.41 -31.71
C ARG A 927 34.21 16.37 -30.65
N GLU A 928 32.91 16.32 -30.38
CA GLU A 928 32.26 17.15 -29.35
C GLU A 928 32.82 16.84 -27.95
N VAL A 929 33.12 15.58 -27.65
CA VAL A 929 33.79 15.19 -26.38
C VAL A 929 35.16 15.87 -26.24
N LEU A 930 35.99 15.86 -27.29
CA LEU A 930 37.29 16.51 -27.27
C LEU A 930 37.19 18.02 -27.19
N ASP A 931 36.26 18.62 -27.93
CA ASP A 931 36.00 20.07 -27.89
C ASP A 931 35.57 20.51 -26.47
N ALA A 932 34.76 19.70 -25.78
CA ALA A 932 34.34 19.97 -24.40
C ALA A 932 35.51 19.87 -23.39
N VAL A 933 36.34 18.82 -23.48
CA VAL A 933 37.52 18.69 -22.60
C VAL A 933 38.51 19.84 -22.84
N PHE A 934 38.71 20.24 -24.10
CA PHE A 934 39.54 21.39 -24.45
C PHE A 934 38.93 22.70 -23.91
N GLY A 935 37.62 22.88 -24.04
CA GLY A 935 36.89 24.04 -23.52
C GLY A 935 36.96 24.17 -22.00
N LEU A 936 36.98 23.05 -21.27
CA LEU A 936 37.11 23.04 -19.81
C LEU A 936 38.44 23.65 -19.35
N LEU A 937 39.53 23.43 -20.09
CA LEU A 937 40.83 24.06 -19.79
C LEU A 937 40.85 25.57 -20.09
N ILE A 938 39.93 26.07 -20.94
CA ILE A 938 39.79 27.51 -21.21
C ILE A 938 38.92 28.16 -20.14
N ILE A 939 37.80 27.52 -19.79
CA ILE A 939 36.80 28.03 -18.85
C ILE A 939 36.56 26.96 -17.79
N PRO A 940 37.29 26.99 -16.66
CA PRO A 940 37.03 26.11 -15.54
C PRO A 940 35.61 26.31 -14.98
N GLU A 941 35.03 25.23 -14.45
CA GLU A 941 33.67 25.22 -13.88
C GLU A 941 33.73 25.04 -12.35
N PRO A 942 34.05 26.09 -11.56
CA PRO A 942 34.25 25.99 -10.11
C PRO A 942 32.97 25.70 -9.32
N LYS A 943 31.80 25.72 -9.98
CA LYS A 943 30.50 25.37 -9.38
C LYS A 943 30.29 23.86 -9.26
N ASP A 944 30.95 23.08 -10.12
CA ASP A 944 30.88 21.62 -10.14
C ASP A 944 32.29 20.99 -10.03
N PRO A 945 33.05 21.26 -8.96
CA PRO A 945 34.43 20.84 -8.86
C PRO A 945 34.59 19.39 -8.41
N LEU A 946 35.65 18.75 -8.90
CA LEU A 946 36.18 17.52 -8.31
C LEU A 946 37.08 17.82 -7.11
N ASP A 947 37.81 18.92 -7.17
CA ASP A 947 38.64 19.41 -6.09
C ASP A 947 38.07 20.74 -5.57
N SER A 948 37.38 20.65 -4.43
CA SER A 948 36.68 21.79 -3.84
C SER A 948 37.65 22.87 -3.36
N ILE A 949 38.89 22.51 -3.05
CA ILE A 949 39.91 23.43 -2.55
C ILE A 949 40.50 24.22 -3.70
N LEU A 950 40.80 23.55 -4.83
CA LEU A 950 41.20 24.24 -6.05
C LEU A 950 40.10 25.16 -6.59
N ALA A 951 38.83 24.77 -6.43
CA ALA A 951 37.71 25.62 -6.78
C ALA A 951 37.62 26.87 -5.89
N GLU A 952 37.79 26.71 -4.59
CA GLU A 952 37.87 27.83 -3.64
C GLU A 952 39.06 28.74 -3.98
N GLU A 953 40.23 28.18 -4.26
CA GLU A 953 41.43 28.94 -4.67
C GLU A 953 41.19 29.71 -5.98
N PHE A 954 40.57 29.08 -6.98
CA PHE A 954 40.21 29.73 -8.24
C PHE A 954 39.26 30.91 -8.03
N LEU A 955 38.28 30.78 -7.14
CA LEU A 955 37.29 31.82 -6.85
C LEU A 955 37.83 32.95 -5.96
N THR A 956 38.74 32.63 -5.03
CA THR A 956 39.25 33.59 -4.04
C THR A 956 40.57 34.25 -4.44
N SER A 957 41.44 33.51 -5.14
CA SER A 957 42.83 33.86 -5.43
C SER A 957 43.22 33.45 -6.85
N HIS A 958 42.49 33.93 -7.87
CA HIS A 958 42.67 33.55 -9.28
C HIS A 958 44.12 33.66 -9.79
N GLU A 959 44.87 34.69 -9.40
CA GLU A 959 46.27 34.86 -9.81
C GLU A 959 47.18 33.75 -9.25
N ALA A 960 46.99 33.36 -7.99
CA ALA A 960 47.77 32.29 -7.36
C ALA A 960 47.48 30.95 -8.06
N TYR A 961 46.21 30.68 -8.34
CA TYR A 961 45.79 29.51 -9.09
C TYR A 961 46.45 29.43 -10.47
N GLU A 962 46.43 30.52 -11.25
CA GLU A 962 47.05 30.54 -12.57
C GLU A 962 48.57 30.37 -12.51
N GLN A 963 49.24 30.97 -11.52
CA GLN A 963 50.68 30.83 -11.35
C GLN A 963 51.07 29.39 -11.03
N GLU A 964 50.38 28.73 -10.10
CA GLU A 964 50.66 27.33 -9.76
C GLU A 964 50.28 26.39 -10.93
N ALA A 965 49.18 26.66 -11.64
CA ALA A 965 48.79 25.90 -12.82
C ALA A 965 49.83 25.99 -13.96
N ARG A 966 50.42 27.18 -14.20
CA ARG A 966 51.52 27.35 -15.17
C ARG A 966 52.75 26.56 -14.76
N LYS A 967 53.17 26.69 -13.50
CA LYS A 967 54.33 25.96 -12.95
C LYS A 967 54.13 24.44 -13.08
N HIS A 968 52.98 23.94 -12.68
CA HIS A 968 52.63 22.53 -12.78
C HIS A 968 52.59 22.03 -14.24
N THR A 969 52.14 22.89 -15.18
CA THR A 969 52.15 22.57 -16.62
C THR A 969 53.57 22.49 -17.18
N GLU A 970 54.46 23.42 -16.80
CA GLU A 970 55.85 23.41 -17.22
C GLU A 970 56.60 22.16 -16.71
N GLU A 971 56.32 21.74 -15.46
CA GLU A 971 56.92 20.56 -14.83
C GLU A 971 56.43 19.24 -15.45
N ASN A 972 55.11 19.10 -15.67
CA ASN A 972 54.50 17.81 -16.01
C ASN A 972 54.17 17.64 -17.51
N ALA A 973 53.92 18.74 -18.23
CA ALA A 973 53.39 18.74 -19.58
C ALA A 973 54.27 19.53 -20.61
N GLY A 974 55.42 20.10 -20.23
CA GLY A 974 56.26 20.95 -21.08
C GLY A 974 57.00 20.29 -22.26
N LYS A 975 56.47 19.18 -22.81
CA LYS A 975 57.07 18.44 -23.94
C LYS A 975 56.49 18.92 -25.28
N TYR A 976 57.28 18.87 -26.35
CA TYR A 976 56.77 19.17 -27.70
C TYR A 976 55.89 18.03 -28.24
N LEU A 977 54.77 18.40 -28.88
CA LEU A 977 53.80 17.43 -29.42
C LEU A 977 54.43 16.45 -30.42
N ASP A 978 55.30 16.96 -31.31
CA ASP A 978 55.96 16.13 -32.33
C ASP A 978 56.96 15.13 -31.72
N ASP A 979 57.56 15.44 -30.57
CA ASP A 979 58.46 14.52 -29.87
C ASP A 979 57.68 13.42 -29.14
N MET A 980 56.50 13.75 -28.61
CA MET A 980 55.60 12.76 -28.03
C MET A 980 55.00 11.84 -29.10
N GLU A 981 54.60 12.37 -30.25
CA GLU A 981 54.08 11.55 -31.37
C GLU A 981 55.14 10.57 -31.90
N LYS A 982 56.39 11.02 -32.11
CA LYS A 982 57.48 10.13 -32.55
C LYS A 982 57.78 8.97 -31.60
N LYS A 983 57.49 9.14 -30.30
CA LYS A 983 57.62 8.05 -29.31
C LYS A 983 56.48 7.03 -29.42
N LEU A 984 55.32 7.46 -29.92
CA LEU A 984 54.12 6.62 -29.99
C LEU A 984 54.05 5.85 -31.31
N VAL A 985 54.40 6.46 -32.44
CA VAL A 985 54.24 5.84 -33.77
C VAL A 985 55.40 6.18 -34.71
N GLU A 986 55.79 5.21 -35.55
CA GLU A 986 56.78 5.42 -36.62
C GLU A 986 56.20 6.22 -37.79
N PRO A 987 56.96 7.15 -38.40
CA PRO A 987 56.49 7.94 -39.54
C PRO A 987 56.31 7.07 -40.78
N VAL A 988 55.10 7.06 -41.35
CA VAL A 988 54.79 6.37 -42.61
C VAL A 988 55.01 7.34 -43.78
N PRO A 989 55.87 7.02 -44.77
CA PRO A 989 56.04 7.86 -45.96
C PRO A 989 54.75 7.85 -46.79
N GLN A 990 54.15 9.01 -47.00
CA GLN A 990 52.95 9.15 -47.84
C GLN A 990 53.13 10.27 -48.85
N PHE A 991 52.67 10.00 -50.09
CA PHE A 991 52.59 11.01 -51.13
C PHE A 991 51.38 11.91 -50.87
N ILE A 992 51.62 13.17 -50.52
CA ILE A 992 50.58 14.16 -50.26
C ILE A 992 50.62 15.20 -51.39
N PRO A 993 49.48 15.48 -52.07
CA PRO A 993 49.41 16.54 -53.07
C PRO A 993 49.85 17.89 -52.49
N GLN A 994 50.75 18.59 -53.19
CA GLN A 994 51.40 19.82 -52.68
C GLN A 994 50.40 20.93 -52.29
N HIS A 995 49.26 21.02 -52.98
CA HIS A 995 48.23 22.04 -52.72
C HIS A 995 47.44 21.81 -51.42
N LEU A 996 47.53 20.63 -50.80
CA LEU A 996 46.91 20.32 -49.51
C LEU A 996 47.85 20.58 -48.32
N LEU A 997 49.11 20.93 -48.60
CA LEU A 997 50.12 21.21 -47.60
C LEU A 997 50.14 22.68 -47.23
N CYS A 998 50.24 22.98 -45.94
CA CYS A 998 50.51 24.32 -45.47
C CYS A 998 51.93 24.76 -45.92
N PRO A 999 52.08 25.93 -46.54
CA PRO A 999 53.39 26.42 -46.98
C PRO A 999 54.41 26.58 -45.83
N LEU A 1000 53.93 26.89 -44.62
CA LEU A 1000 54.77 27.09 -43.43
C LEU A 1000 55.16 25.77 -42.75
N THR A 1001 54.18 24.92 -42.44
CA THR A 1001 54.43 23.71 -41.65
C THR A 1001 54.85 22.51 -42.49
N LYS A 1002 54.62 22.56 -43.81
CA LYS A 1002 54.77 21.42 -44.76
C LYS A 1002 53.95 20.19 -44.36
N LYS A 1003 52.93 20.36 -43.49
CA LYS A 1003 51.98 19.32 -43.08
C LYS A 1003 50.62 19.56 -43.77
N ILE A 1004 49.79 18.52 -43.84
CA ILE A 1004 48.41 18.62 -44.35
C ILE A 1004 47.64 19.62 -43.49
N LEU A 1005 46.90 20.53 -44.14
CA LEU A 1005 46.04 21.51 -43.48
C LEU A 1005 44.94 20.82 -42.66
N VAL A 1006 44.69 21.29 -41.43
CA VAL A 1006 43.61 20.84 -40.55
C VAL A 1006 42.57 21.94 -40.40
N ASP A 1007 42.99 23.17 -40.06
CA ASP A 1007 42.13 24.36 -40.02
C ASP A 1007 42.63 25.42 -41.01
N PRO A 1008 42.36 25.23 -42.33
CA PRO A 1008 42.86 26.12 -43.35
C PRO A 1008 42.20 27.50 -43.29
N VAL A 1009 43.03 28.54 -43.29
CA VAL A 1009 42.62 29.93 -43.42
C VAL A 1009 43.25 30.54 -44.67
N LYS A 1010 42.46 31.33 -45.38
CA LYS A 1010 42.85 32.06 -46.57
C LYS A 1010 43.10 33.52 -46.23
N THR A 1011 44.25 34.02 -46.68
CA THR A 1011 44.61 35.43 -46.56
C THR A 1011 43.90 36.24 -47.66
N VAL A 1012 43.87 37.58 -47.50
CA VAL A 1012 43.40 38.50 -48.55
C VAL A 1012 44.14 38.35 -49.88
N TYR A 1013 45.37 37.80 -49.85
CA TYR A 1013 46.19 37.52 -51.02
C TYR A 1013 45.90 36.15 -51.67
N GLY A 1014 44.99 35.38 -51.09
CA GLY A 1014 44.53 34.10 -51.62
C GLY A 1014 45.39 32.89 -51.24
N THR A 1015 46.47 33.09 -50.49
CA THR A 1015 47.30 32.00 -49.95
C THR A 1015 46.59 31.33 -48.79
N VAL A 1016 46.63 29.99 -48.74
CA VAL A 1016 46.02 29.20 -47.66
C VAL A 1016 47.09 28.69 -46.71
N TYR A 1017 46.88 28.94 -45.42
CA TYR A 1017 47.76 28.51 -44.33
C TYR A 1017 46.99 27.72 -43.28
N GLU A 1018 47.71 26.98 -42.45
CA GLU A 1018 47.17 26.43 -41.21
C GLU A 1018 47.00 27.57 -40.20
N ARG A 1019 45.80 27.77 -39.65
CA ARG A 1019 45.45 28.90 -38.78
C ARG A 1019 46.51 29.17 -37.73
N LYS A 1020 46.84 28.16 -36.93
CA LYS A 1020 47.81 28.30 -35.83
C LYS A 1020 49.17 28.79 -36.32
N SER A 1021 49.66 28.24 -37.43
CA SER A 1021 50.99 28.57 -37.94
C SER A 1021 51.09 30.00 -38.49
N ILE A 1022 50.01 30.49 -39.12
CA ILE A 1022 49.98 31.86 -39.62
C ILE A 1022 49.76 32.85 -38.47
N GLU A 1023 48.92 32.53 -37.49
CA GLU A 1023 48.74 33.37 -36.30
C GLU A 1023 50.04 33.51 -35.49
N GLU A 1024 50.79 32.42 -35.30
CA GLU A 1024 52.13 32.47 -34.67
C GLU A 1024 53.14 33.30 -35.49
N HIS A 1025 53.07 33.23 -36.83
CA HIS A 1025 53.87 34.09 -37.69
C HIS A 1025 53.51 35.56 -37.50
N LEU A 1026 52.20 35.88 -37.51
CA LEU A 1026 51.67 37.23 -37.37
C LEU A 1026 51.96 37.86 -35.99
N LYS A 1027 52.06 37.05 -34.93
CA LYS A 1027 52.55 37.49 -33.61
C LYS A 1027 54.01 38.01 -33.66
N ARG A 1028 54.81 37.56 -34.63
CA ARG A 1028 56.24 37.93 -34.76
C ARG A 1028 56.54 38.85 -35.96
N HIS A 1029 55.73 38.78 -37.01
CA HIS A 1029 55.96 39.43 -38.31
C HIS A 1029 54.62 39.86 -38.92
N GLN A 1030 54.43 41.13 -39.25
CA GLN A 1030 53.14 41.66 -39.73
C GLN A 1030 52.96 41.58 -41.26
N TYR A 1031 53.32 40.47 -41.89
CA TYR A 1031 53.20 40.31 -43.34
C TYR A 1031 52.85 38.86 -43.75
N ASP A 1032 52.35 38.68 -44.97
CA ASP A 1032 52.08 37.35 -45.54
C ASP A 1032 53.40 36.61 -45.86
N PRO A 1033 53.68 35.43 -45.26
CA PRO A 1033 54.96 34.75 -45.41
C PRO A 1033 55.38 34.43 -46.84
N MET A 1034 54.42 34.15 -47.74
CA MET A 1034 54.69 33.79 -49.14
C MET A 1034 54.71 35.00 -50.06
N ALA A 1035 54.04 36.10 -49.70
CA ALA A 1035 54.07 37.35 -50.47
C ALA A 1035 55.21 38.30 -50.03
N GLY A 1036 55.75 38.13 -48.82
CA GLY A 1036 56.92 38.82 -48.29
C GLY A 1036 56.63 40.18 -47.60
N PRO A 1037 57.66 40.88 -47.09
CA PRO A 1037 57.52 42.04 -46.19
C PRO A 1037 56.83 43.30 -46.74
N GLY A 1038 56.36 43.28 -47.99
CA GLY A 1038 55.57 44.37 -48.60
C GLY A 1038 54.06 44.11 -48.65
N HIS A 1039 53.60 42.99 -48.10
CA HIS A 1039 52.22 42.56 -48.11
C HIS A 1039 51.74 42.40 -46.66
N GLU A 1040 51.38 43.53 -46.05
CA GLU A 1040 50.94 43.59 -44.66
C GLU A 1040 49.69 42.73 -44.46
N LEU A 1041 49.68 41.96 -43.37
CA LEU A 1041 48.61 41.03 -43.05
C LEU A 1041 48.33 41.09 -41.54
N GLN A 1042 47.08 41.34 -41.15
CA GLN A 1042 46.64 41.29 -39.77
C GLN A 1042 45.82 40.04 -39.47
N MET A 1043 45.66 39.70 -38.19
CA MET A 1043 44.87 38.53 -37.78
C MET A 1043 43.41 38.61 -38.25
N SER A 1044 42.83 39.81 -38.35
CA SER A 1044 41.48 40.06 -38.86
C SER A 1044 41.31 39.73 -40.35
N ASP A 1045 42.41 39.65 -41.10
CA ASP A 1045 42.41 39.43 -42.56
C ASP A 1045 42.39 37.94 -42.91
N LEU A 1046 42.38 37.06 -41.90
CA LEU A 1046 42.32 35.61 -42.05
C LEU A 1046 40.88 35.13 -42.09
N THR A 1047 40.47 34.54 -43.21
CA THR A 1047 39.13 33.97 -43.40
C THR A 1047 39.19 32.45 -43.49
N ALA A 1048 38.24 31.72 -42.89
CA ALA A 1048 38.24 30.25 -42.95
C ALA A 1048 37.99 29.75 -44.39
N ASP A 1049 38.87 28.89 -44.91
CA ASP A 1049 38.77 28.35 -46.26
C ASP A 1049 37.99 27.02 -46.25
N ARG A 1050 36.66 27.12 -46.41
CA ARG A 1050 35.76 25.96 -46.39
C ARG A 1050 36.00 25.01 -47.58
N ASP A 1051 36.39 25.54 -48.73
CA ASP A 1051 36.63 24.75 -49.94
C ASP A 1051 37.91 23.92 -49.80
N MET A 1052 39.00 24.54 -49.32
CA MET A 1052 40.24 23.82 -49.02
C MET A 1052 40.00 22.78 -47.91
N LYS A 1053 39.24 23.12 -46.87
CA LYS A 1053 38.90 22.18 -45.80
C LYS A 1053 38.19 20.95 -46.37
N LYS A 1054 37.20 21.15 -47.25
CA LYS A 1054 36.48 20.06 -47.94
C LYS A 1054 37.42 19.21 -48.80
N MET A 1055 38.32 19.83 -49.57
CA MET A 1055 39.31 19.11 -50.39
C MET A 1055 40.23 18.21 -49.57
N VAL A 1056 40.68 18.69 -48.41
CA VAL A 1056 41.51 17.89 -47.49
C VAL A 1056 40.69 16.72 -46.91
N MET A 1057 39.45 16.98 -46.47
CA MET A 1057 38.57 15.91 -45.97
C MET A 1057 38.33 14.82 -47.03
N ASP A 1058 38.08 15.21 -48.28
CA ASP A 1058 37.89 14.28 -49.40
C ASP A 1058 39.17 13.49 -49.73
N TYR A 1059 40.34 14.11 -49.56
CA TYR A 1059 41.63 13.41 -49.68
C TYR A 1059 41.80 12.36 -48.58
N ARG A 1060 41.60 12.72 -47.31
CA ARG A 1060 41.71 11.79 -46.17
C ARG A 1060 40.70 10.66 -46.24
N SER A 1061 39.46 10.95 -46.65
CA SER A 1061 38.42 9.93 -46.89
C SER A 1061 38.82 8.91 -47.96
N ARG A 1062 39.54 9.34 -49.01
CA ARG A 1062 40.09 8.43 -50.04
C ARG A 1062 41.26 7.59 -49.55
N GLN A 1063 42.03 8.05 -48.55
CA GLN A 1063 43.16 7.29 -48.02
C GLN A 1063 42.71 6.00 -47.32
N ILE A 1064 41.48 5.95 -46.80
CA ILE A 1064 40.95 4.83 -45.99
C ILE A 1064 39.99 3.90 -46.76
N GLN A 1065 39.69 4.20 -48.03
CA GLN A 1065 38.94 3.33 -48.93
C GLN A 1065 39.86 2.26 -49.53
#